data_AF-A0A8S0PFF1-F1
#
_entry.id   AF-A0A8S0PFF1-F1
#
_cell.length_a   1.000
_cell.length_b   1.000
_cell.length_c   1.000
_cell.angle_alpha   90.00
_cell.angle_beta   90.00
_cell.angle_gamma   90.00
#
_symmetry.space_group_name_H-M   'P 1'
#
loop_
_entity.id
_entity.type
_entity.pdbx_description
1 polymer ?
#
loop_
_entity_poly.entity_id
_entity_poly.type
_entity_poly.pdbx_seq_one_letter_code
_entity_poly.pdbx_strand_id
1 'polypeptide(L)'
;MKEKKFQIFDIPWIILVQKLDFLSERIVSLAFDVISRVLETGPGWRLVSSHFSTLLDSAIFPTLIMNEKDIAEWEEDAEEYMRKNLPSELEEFSGWREDLFTARKSSLNLLGIISISKGPPVLASSVSSKRKKGERNKRKDCSSIGELLVLPYLSKFPIPVNSSSKAINEYFGVLMAYSSLLDFLKEQKPGFIATLIRTRVLPLYKESLCQPYLIASANWVLGELSPCIPEEMNADIYASLLKVLTMPDTDKFSCFPVRTSSAGAIAKLVENDYMPPEWLPLLQMVVGRISDDEEDTSVYLQLLGTLVEIGSENVAPYIPDIVPLLVRAISRCIPPSPDPWPQMVERGFATLALVAQCWEDSAPEGSEENESYVAWVSRRTTIAKAFSDLLQRAWFKPFQSMDGEAALSKMSPSCVDDSSTLLGFIIQYIADSNIVLQLKISELLVAWSNLIADWNAWEEMEDLSIFKCIKEAVSLNNKFALKNFVVGQLPSPPAPPVPQRSIIEGIGLFVTEAFSQYPSAVWRASSCVHMLLHVTSYSLEQDVKKSLAFSFSKAAFSRFRETKSKPCSLWKPLLLGISSCYLHFPDGVEKILETLEHEGFTVWVSALAFILTDKFEHKMSTESEIKLTGMTLVKVIERLLTEGKQRSTSLHDCFTSLIEASIRAKEMQVEEEEEDEEDEGEDDNDEDSEDDDEEDSEDDEIEETEEEFLERCAKVATALENGTIVEEGDLEDQEQDIDLGTMEEVDLQSSVLSLIQRYHGILVQGQSIPPHLISSFISAFPECNMCFQQIRH
;
A
#
# COMPACT_ATOMS: atom_id res chain seq x y z
N MET A 1 24.65 60.75 0.80
CA MET A 1 25.84 59.92 1.09
C MET A 1 25.62 58.59 0.40
N LYS A 2 26.27 58.43 -0.77
CA LYS A 2 26.46 57.25 -1.63
C LYS A 2 25.36 56.18 -1.67
N GLU A 3 24.60 56.21 -2.78
CA GLU A 3 24.06 55.02 -3.45
C GLU A 3 25.16 53.93 -3.50
N LYS A 4 25.01 52.88 -2.71
CA LYS A 4 25.65 51.60 -3.01
C LYS A 4 24.68 50.85 -3.91
N LYS A 5 24.84 50.99 -5.23
CA LYS A 5 24.31 50.01 -6.19
C LYS A 5 24.78 48.63 -5.73
N PHE A 6 23.86 47.71 -5.48
CA PHE A 6 24.18 46.30 -5.34
C PHE A 6 24.77 45.83 -6.68
N GLN A 7 26.10 45.73 -6.74
CA GLN A 7 26.86 45.21 -7.90
C GLN A 7 26.65 43.71 -8.16
N ILE A 8 25.71 43.05 -7.46
CA ILE A 8 25.33 41.65 -7.72
C ILE A 8 24.62 41.51 -9.08
N PHE A 9 23.98 42.56 -9.58
CA PHE A 9 23.22 42.54 -10.85
C PHE A 9 24.02 43.03 -12.08
N ASP A 10 25.26 43.50 -11.91
CA ASP A 10 26.13 43.99 -13.01
C ASP A 10 27.14 42.92 -13.49
N ILE A 11 27.07 41.70 -12.97
CA ILE A 11 27.85 40.56 -13.48
C ILE A 11 27.18 40.08 -14.78
N PRO A 12 27.92 39.76 -15.85
CA PRO A 12 27.35 39.15 -17.05
C PRO A 12 26.82 37.74 -16.74
N TRP A 13 25.62 37.68 -16.17
CA TRP A 13 24.92 36.44 -15.81
C TRP A 13 24.85 35.46 -16.99
N ILE A 14 24.70 35.99 -18.20
CA ILE A 14 24.68 35.24 -19.46
C ILE A 14 25.95 34.40 -19.68
N ILE A 15 27.12 34.88 -19.27
CA ILE A 15 28.41 34.18 -19.49
C ILE A 15 28.64 33.12 -18.41
N LEU A 16 28.18 33.37 -17.18
CA LEU A 16 28.28 32.41 -16.08
C LEU A 16 27.35 31.22 -16.30
N VAL A 17 26.05 31.46 -16.58
CA VAL A 17 25.03 30.41 -16.68
C VAL A 17 25.28 29.39 -17.79
N GLN A 18 25.85 29.82 -18.92
CA GLN A 18 26.10 28.93 -20.07
C GLN A 18 27.30 27.97 -19.88
N LYS A 19 28.07 28.10 -18.80
CA LYS A 19 29.29 27.29 -18.55
C LYS A 19 29.50 26.92 -17.07
N LEU A 20 28.43 26.82 -16.28
CA LEU A 20 28.54 26.57 -14.83
C LEU A 20 29.09 25.17 -14.55
N ASP A 21 30.09 25.09 -13.67
CA ASP A 21 30.41 23.86 -12.95
C ASP A 21 29.34 23.61 -11.86
N PHE A 22 29.33 22.39 -11.30
CA PHE A 22 28.36 21.98 -10.26
C PHE A 22 28.33 22.94 -9.06
N LEU A 23 29.48 23.48 -8.67
CA LEU A 23 29.59 24.43 -7.56
C LEU A 23 28.92 25.77 -7.89
N SER A 24 29.05 26.24 -9.13
CA SER A 24 28.45 27.50 -9.55
C SER A 24 26.95 27.38 -9.81
N GLU A 25 26.44 26.20 -10.17
CA GLU A 25 24.99 25.95 -10.30
C GLU A 25 24.28 25.99 -8.94
N ARG A 26 24.86 25.35 -7.91
CA ARG A 26 24.32 25.37 -6.54
C ARG A 26 24.29 26.78 -5.94
N ILE A 27 25.33 27.59 -6.17
CA ILE A 27 25.37 28.98 -5.70
C ILE A 27 24.24 29.81 -6.32
N VAL A 28 23.99 29.61 -7.62
CA VAL A 28 22.91 30.30 -8.34
C VAL A 28 21.53 29.86 -7.84
N SER A 29 21.31 28.56 -7.66
CA SER A 29 20.08 28.01 -7.07
C SER A 29 19.79 28.65 -5.69
N LEU A 30 20.79 28.62 -4.78
CA LEU A 30 20.67 29.24 -3.46
C LEU A 30 20.39 30.75 -3.53
N ALA A 31 20.95 31.46 -4.51
CA ALA A 31 20.69 32.89 -4.68
C ALA A 31 19.22 33.16 -5.03
N PHE A 32 18.62 32.34 -5.89
CA PHE A 32 17.18 32.43 -6.19
C PHE A 32 16.34 32.08 -4.97
N ASP A 33 16.68 31.02 -4.23
CA ASP A 33 15.94 30.62 -3.02
C ASP A 33 15.97 31.70 -1.94
N VAL A 34 17.13 32.35 -1.75
CA VAL A 34 17.24 33.50 -0.83
C VAL A 34 16.32 34.65 -1.28
N ILE A 35 16.24 34.95 -2.58
CA ILE A 35 15.33 35.98 -3.09
C ILE A 35 13.88 35.58 -2.83
N SER A 36 13.51 34.32 -3.06
CA SER A 36 12.16 33.79 -2.78
C SER A 36 11.80 33.99 -1.30
N ARG A 37 12.68 33.61 -0.37
CA ARG A 37 12.48 33.82 1.08
C ARG A 37 12.39 35.30 1.45
N VAL A 38 13.17 36.17 0.79
CA VAL A 38 13.08 37.61 1.02
C VAL A 38 11.72 38.17 0.58
N LEU A 39 11.14 37.64 -0.51
CA LEU A 39 9.81 38.06 -1.00
C LEU A 39 8.66 37.69 -0.08
N GLU A 40 8.82 36.66 0.77
CA GLU A 40 7.84 36.31 1.81
C GLU A 40 7.69 37.43 2.86
N THR A 41 8.70 38.30 3.00
CA THR A 41 8.67 39.42 3.95
C THR A 41 8.13 40.72 3.32
N GLY A 42 7.29 41.46 4.05
CA GLY A 42 6.76 42.74 3.58
C GLY A 42 7.83 43.79 3.19
N PRO A 43 8.92 43.98 3.98
CA PRO A 43 10.03 44.86 3.60
C PRO A 43 10.84 44.33 2.40
N GLY A 44 11.10 43.03 2.34
CA GLY A 44 11.84 42.41 1.24
C GLY A 44 11.10 42.50 -0.08
N TRP A 45 9.78 42.28 -0.07
CA TRP A 45 8.92 42.48 -1.24
C TRP A 45 9.02 43.91 -1.81
N ARG A 46 8.96 44.94 -0.95
CA ARG A 46 9.09 46.35 -1.40
C ARG A 46 10.46 46.66 -1.98
N LEU A 47 11.50 45.97 -1.50
CA LEU A 47 12.86 46.14 -2.00
C LEU A 47 13.05 45.49 -3.38
N VAL A 48 12.49 44.30 -3.59
CA VAL A 48 12.73 43.52 -4.80
C VAL A 48 11.73 43.84 -5.92
N SER A 49 10.49 44.21 -5.59
CA SER A 49 9.42 44.44 -6.59
C SER A 49 9.74 45.51 -7.63
N SER A 50 10.49 46.56 -7.28
CA SER A 50 10.97 47.57 -8.24
C SER A 50 11.96 47.02 -9.28
N HIS A 51 12.54 45.85 -9.01
CA HIS A 51 13.54 45.20 -9.84
C HIS A 51 13.01 43.97 -10.59
N PHE A 52 11.73 43.60 -10.46
CA PHE A 52 11.18 42.41 -11.11
C PHE A 52 11.42 42.37 -12.62
N SER A 53 11.29 43.50 -13.33
CA SER A 53 11.57 43.51 -14.78
C SER A 53 13.04 43.19 -15.11
N THR A 54 13.98 43.69 -14.30
CA THR A 54 15.42 43.42 -14.49
C THR A 54 15.78 42.02 -14.04
N LEU A 55 15.19 41.55 -12.94
CA LEU A 55 15.37 40.20 -12.44
C LEU A 55 14.85 39.16 -13.44
N LEU A 56 13.70 39.42 -14.06
CA LEU A 56 13.13 38.57 -15.10
C LEU A 56 14.01 38.51 -16.36
N ASP A 57 14.47 39.67 -16.84
CA ASP A 57 15.25 39.79 -18.08
C ASP A 57 16.70 39.30 -17.94
N SER A 58 17.36 39.64 -16.83
CA SER A 58 18.81 39.43 -16.67
C SER A 58 19.18 38.17 -15.90
N ALA A 59 18.28 37.59 -15.10
CA ALA A 59 18.59 36.46 -14.23
C ALA A 59 17.63 35.28 -14.43
N ILE A 60 16.31 35.46 -14.24
CA ILE A 60 15.34 34.35 -14.27
C ILE A 60 15.26 33.75 -15.67
N PHE A 61 14.85 34.53 -16.69
CA PHE A 61 14.61 33.98 -18.02
C PHE A 61 15.87 33.37 -18.66
N PRO A 62 17.08 33.98 -18.58
CA PRO A 62 18.30 33.35 -19.09
C PRO A 62 18.60 31.97 -18.50
N THR A 63 18.19 31.70 -17.25
CA THR A 63 18.36 30.38 -16.60
C THR A 63 17.35 29.34 -17.11
N LEU A 64 16.21 29.77 -17.67
CA LEU A 64 15.20 28.88 -18.24
C LEU A 64 15.51 28.41 -19.66
N ILE A 65 16.31 29.17 -20.40
CA ILE A 65 16.65 28.90 -21.80
C ILE A 65 17.41 27.58 -21.92
N MET A 66 17.12 26.82 -22.99
CA MET A 66 17.84 25.59 -23.30
C MET A 66 19.32 25.88 -23.62
N ASN A 67 20.22 25.15 -22.96
CA ASN A 67 21.66 25.31 -23.09
C ASN A 67 22.31 24.08 -23.78
N GLU A 68 23.61 24.15 -24.06
CA GLU A 68 24.33 23.06 -24.73
C GLU A 68 24.43 21.79 -23.88
N LYS A 69 24.42 21.91 -22.54
CA LYS A 69 24.42 20.78 -21.60
C LYS A 69 23.10 20.02 -21.68
N ASP A 70 21.97 20.71 -21.76
CA ASP A 70 20.65 20.09 -21.93
C ASP A 70 20.58 19.28 -23.24
N ILE A 71 21.19 19.79 -24.32
CA ILE A 71 21.24 19.10 -25.62
C ILE A 71 22.13 17.86 -25.54
N ALA A 72 23.31 17.98 -24.91
CA ALA A 72 24.22 16.86 -24.72
C ALA A 72 23.60 15.76 -23.83
N GLU A 73 22.97 16.15 -22.72
CA GLU A 73 22.26 15.21 -21.83
C GLU A 73 21.13 14.50 -22.57
N TRP A 74 20.33 15.19 -23.39
CA TRP A 74 19.32 14.51 -24.21
C TRP A 74 19.88 13.43 -25.14
N GLU A 75 21.08 13.65 -25.69
CA GLU A 75 21.72 12.72 -26.63
C GLU A 75 22.49 11.60 -25.92
N GLU A 76 23.08 11.87 -24.76
CA GLU A 76 23.96 10.96 -24.02
C GLU A 76 23.26 10.21 -22.86
N ASP A 77 22.30 10.85 -22.19
CA ASP A 77 21.61 10.38 -20.98
C ASP A 77 20.22 11.05 -20.85
N ALA A 78 19.25 10.50 -21.57
CA ALA A 78 17.91 11.06 -21.68
C ALA A 78 17.13 11.04 -20.34
N GLU A 79 17.43 10.11 -19.45
CA GLU A 79 16.86 10.03 -18.10
C GLU A 79 17.36 11.19 -17.23
N GLU A 80 18.66 11.46 -17.23
CA GLU A 80 19.23 12.58 -16.49
C GLU A 80 18.69 13.93 -17.00
N TYR A 81 18.46 14.05 -18.32
CA TYR A 81 17.76 15.20 -18.88
C TYR A 81 16.36 15.34 -18.30
N MET A 82 15.56 14.26 -18.31
CA MET A 82 14.18 14.24 -17.81
C MET A 82 14.13 14.61 -16.33
N ARG A 83 14.95 13.95 -15.51
CA ARG A 83 15.04 14.18 -14.06
C ARG A 83 15.31 15.65 -13.71
N LYS A 84 16.18 16.33 -14.47
CA LYS A 84 16.52 17.75 -14.26
C LYS A 84 15.50 18.73 -14.80
N ASN A 85 14.91 18.43 -15.96
CA ASN A 85 14.14 19.40 -16.75
C ASN A 85 12.64 19.19 -16.67
N LEU A 86 12.19 17.94 -16.67
CA LEU A 86 10.79 17.55 -16.73
C LEU A 86 10.53 16.53 -15.59
N PRO A 87 10.78 16.92 -14.32
CA PRO A 87 10.63 15.99 -13.20
C PRO A 87 9.18 15.51 -13.13
N SER A 88 8.98 14.21 -13.29
CA SER A 88 7.68 13.56 -13.21
C SER A 88 7.52 12.90 -11.84
N GLU A 89 6.31 12.96 -11.26
CA GLU A 89 5.95 12.14 -10.09
C GLU A 89 5.94 10.64 -10.42
N LEU A 90 5.90 10.29 -11.71
CA LEU A 90 5.96 8.91 -12.16
C LEU A 90 7.34 8.24 -11.86
N GLU A 91 8.43 8.98 -11.72
CA GLU A 91 9.76 8.38 -11.50
C GLU A 91 10.16 8.27 -10.01
N GLU A 92 9.22 7.98 -9.10
CA GLU A 92 9.44 7.96 -7.64
C GLU A 92 10.31 6.81 -7.08
N PHE A 93 11.07 6.09 -7.91
CA PHE A 93 11.81 4.88 -7.49
C PHE A 93 13.29 5.06 -7.14
N SER A 94 13.88 6.25 -7.31
CA SER A 94 15.23 6.50 -6.76
C SER A 94 15.10 7.41 -5.54
N GLY A 95 15.30 6.86 -4.34
CA GLY A 95 15.27 7.53 -3.03
C GLY A 95 16.32 8.63 -2.81
N TRP A 96 16.62 9.43 -3.84
CA TRP A 96 17.61 10.51 -3.84
C TRP A 96 16.97 11.80 -4.36
N ARG A 97 15.91 12.29 -3.70
CA ARG A 97 15.39 13.66 -3.93
C ARG A 97 16.30 14.76 -3.37
N GLU A 98 17.46 14.42 -2.81
CA GLU A 98 18.43 15.40 -2.30
C GLU A 98 19.32 16.03 -3.40
N ASP A 99 19.32 15.49 -4.62
CA ASP A 99 20.26 15.88 -5.70
C ASP A 99 19.73 16.93 -6.71
N LEU A 100 18.52 17.47 -6.53
CA LEU A 100 17.83 18.30 -7.53
C LEU A 100 17.85 19.83 -7.27
N PHE A 101 18.89 20.36 -6.62
CA PHE A 101 19.09 21.81 -6.48
C PHE A 101 19.61 22.45 -7.78
N THR A 102 18.79 22.45 -8.84
CA THR A 102 19.15 23.11 -10.11
C THR A 102 18.80 24.60 -10.06
N ALA A 103 19.65 25.41 -10.68
CA ALA A 103 19.40 26.85 -10.85
C ALA A 103 18.06 27.10 -11.55
N ARG A 104 17.70 26.24 -12.51
CA ARG A 104 16.45 26.29 -13.27
C ARG A 104 15.23 26.10 -12.37
N LYS A 105 15.19 25.04 -11.54
CA LYS A 105 14.06 24.80 -10.64
C LYS A 105 13.86 25.93 -9.63
N SER A 106 14.93 26.41 -8.99
CA SER A 106 14.84 27.57 -8.07
C SER A 106 14.36 28.83 -8.78
N SER A 107 14.78 29.07 -10.02
CA SER A 107 14.33 30.22 -10.81
C SER A 107 12.86 30.14 -11.22
N LEU A 108 12.35 28.93 -11.53
CA LEU A 108 10.94 28.66 -11.82
C LEU A 108 10.06 28.89 -10.59
N ASN A 109 10.50 28.39 -9.42
CA ASN A 109 9.80 28.63 -8.16
C ASN A 109 9.70 30.14 -7.86
N LEU A 110 10.81 30.86 -7.97
CA LEU A 110 10.81 32.32 -7.82
C LEU A 110 9.87 33.01 -8.82
N LEU A 111 9.83 32.55 -10.08
CA LEU A 111 8.92 33.09 -11.09
C LEU A 111 7.45 32.88 -10.71
N GLY A 112 7.10 31.70 -10.20
CA GLY A 112 5.77 31.39 -9.67
C GLY A 112 5.37 32.36 -8.56
N ILE A 113 6.22 32.54 -7.55
CA ILE A 113 6.01 33.49 -6.44
C ILE A 113 5.84 34.94 -6.96
N ILE A 114 6.65 35.35 -7.91
CA ILE A 114 6.54 36.69 -8.52
C ILE A 114 5.20 36.83 -9.26
N SER A 115 4.73 35.79 -9.94
CA SER A 115 3.51 35.87 -10.76
C SER A 115 2.23 36.09 -9.95
N ILE A 116 2.12 35.48 -8.77
CA ILE A 116 0.99 35.65 -7.83
C ILE A 116 1.08 36.95 -7.01
N SER A 117 2.22 37.63 -7.03
CA SER A 117 2.41 38.86 -6.26
C SER A 117 1.46 39.98 -6.72
N LYS A 118 0.89 40.71 -5.76
CA LYS A 118 -0.02 41.84 -6.05
C LYS A 118 0.72 42.94 -6.82
N GLY A 119 0.19 43.33 -7.97
CA GLY A 119 0.72 44.44 -8.74
C GLY A 119 0.47 45.81 -8.08
N PRO A 120 1.18 46.87 -8.52
CA PRO A 120 0.88 48.23 -8.10
C PRO A 120 -0.58 48.57 -8.44
N PRO A 121 -1.29 49.33 -7.58
CA PRO A 121 -2.71 49.62 -7.80
C PRO A 121 -2.90 50.32 -9.15
N VAL A 122 -3.62 49.67 -10.06
CA VAL A 122 -3.98 50.25 -11.36
C VAL A 122 -4.93 51.42 -11.10
N LEU A 123 -4.46 52.65 -11.30
CA LEU A 123 -5.33 53.82 -11.31
C LEU A 123 -6.20 53.71 -12.56
N ALA A 124 -7.42 53.22 -12.39
CA ALA A 124 -8.46 53.35 -13.40
C ALA A 124 -8.54 54.84 -13.79
N SER A 125 -8.24 55.14 -15.05
CA SER A 125 -8.34 56.45 -15.66
C SER A 125 -9.82 56.83 -15.81
N SER A 126 -10.49 57.14 -14.71
CA SER A 126 -11.80 57.79 -14.72
C SER A 126 -11.65 59.25 -14.29
N VAL A 127 -11.79 60.12 -15.29
CA VAL A 127 -11.90 61.57 -15.18
C VAL A 127 -12.97 61.96 -14.16
N SER A 128 -12.62 62.93 -13.32
CA SER A 128 -13.42 63.71 -12.36
C SER A 128 -14.90 63.34 -12.15
N SER A 129 -15.26 63.00 -10.90
CA SER A 129 -16.48 63.56 -10.30
C SER A 129 -16.37 63.60 -8.77
N LYS A 130 -16.93 64.66 -8.20
CA LYS A 130 -16.83 65.04 -6.78
C LYS A 130 -17.42 64.00 -5.82
N ARG A 131 -16.80 63.91 -4.65
CA ARG A 131 -17.21 63.18 -3.43
C ARG A 131 -18.73 63.01 -3.28
N LYS A 132 -19.17 61.77 -3.09
CA LYS A 132 -20.30 61.42 -2.22
C LYS A 132 -19.91 60.21 -1.36
N LYS A 133 -20.19 60.33 -0.07
CA LYS A 133 -19.88 59.42 1.03
C LYS A 133 -20.86 58.25 0.99
N GLY A 134 -20.35 57.02 1.01
CA GLY A 134 -21.14 55.80 1.25
C GLY A 134 -20.92 54.72 0.18
N GLU A 135 -20.03 53.77 0.47
CA GLU A 135 -20.10 52.34 0.13
C GLU A 135 -18.73 51.71 0.47
N ARG A 136 -18.69 50.89 1.52
CA ARG A 136 -17.58 49.98 1.83
C ARG A 136 -17.77 48.72 0.98
N ASN A 137 -16.65 48.17 0.50
CA ASN A 137 -16.48 46.91 -0.24
C ASN A 137 -16.81 46.91 -1.75
N LYS A 138 -15.97 47.59 -2.54
CA LYS A 138 -15.51 47.03 -3.81
C LYS A 138 -14.04 46.66 -3.64
N ARG A 139 -13.71 45.36 -3.71
CA ARG A 139 -12.32 44.90 -3.85
C ARG A 139 -11.72 45.72 -5.00
N LYS A 140 -10.65 46.47 -4.75
CA LYS A 140 -9.86 47.04 -5.83
C LYS A 140 -9.22 45.85 -6.54
N ASP A 141 -9.62 45.57 -7.77
CA ASP A 141 -8.90 44.66 -8.65
C ASP A 141 -7.48 45.20 -8.85
N CYS A 142 -6.54 44.72 -8.05
CA CYS A 142 -5.14 44.90 -8.34
C CYS A 142 -4.74 43.75 -9.27
N SER A 143 -4.42 44.05 -10.53
CA SER A 143 -3.80 43.08 -11.44
C SER A 143 -2.56 42.48 -10.79
N SER A 144 -2.35 41.18 -10.96
CA SER A 144 -1.13 40.52 -10.47
C SER A 144 0.09 40.94 -11.30
N ILE A 145 1.29 40.72 -10.76
CA ILE A 145 2.53 40.89 -11.52
C ILE A 145 2.60 39.88 -12.68
N GLY A 146 1.96 38.71 -12.55
CA GLY A 146 1.77 37.74 -13.63
C GLY A 146 1.14 38.37 -14.87
N GLU A 147 0.02 39.08 -14.70
CA GLU A 147 -0.69 39.79 -15.77
C GLU A 147 0.09 41.01 -16.28
N LEU A 148 0.66 41.81 -15.37
CA LEU A 148 1.27 43.09 -15.72
C LEU A 148 2.67 42.99 -16.33
N LEU A 149 3.44 41.95 -15.98
CA LEU A 149 4.86 41.85 -16.31
C LEU A 149 5.22 40.50 -16.93
N VAL A 150 4.90 39.39 -16.27
CA VAL A 150 5.39 38.06 -16.67
C VAL A 150 4.82 37.65 -18.03
N LEU A 151 3.50 37.64 -18.18
CA LEU A 151 2.85 37.27 -19.45
C LEU A 151 3.23 38.21 -20.62
N PRO A 152 3.23 39.55 -20.46
CA PRO A 152 3.75 40.46 -21.48
C PRO A 152 5.21 40.19 -21.85
N TYR A 153 6.06 39.85 -20.87
CA TYR A 153 7.46 39.51 -21.14
C TYR A 153 7.58 38.23 -21.99
N LEU A 154 6.86 37.15 -21.62
CA LEU A 154 6.85 35.89 -22.36
C LEU A 154 6.23 36.04 -23.77
N SER A 155 5.35 37.02 -23.98
CA SER A 155 4.76 37.29 -25.30
C SER A 155 5.75 37.83 -26.35
N LYS A 156 6.93 38.31 -25.92
CA LYS A 156 7.99 38.80 -26.83
C LYS A 156 8.59 37.69 -27.70
N PHE A 157 8.44 36.44 -27.28
CA PHE A 157 9.06 35.27 -27.90
C PHE A 157 8.01 34.47 -28.69
N PRO A 158 7.94 34.62 -30.03
CA PRO A 158 6.96 33.92 -30.85
C PRO A 158 7.32 32.44 -31.03
N ILE A 159 6.35 31.63 -31.45
CA ILE A 159 6.57 30.21 -31.78
C ILE A 159 7.62 30.11 -32.89
N PRO A 160 8.65 29.27 -32.74
CA PRO A 160 9.77 29.20 -33.68
C PRO A 160 9.38 28.44 -34.96
N VAL A 161 8.80 29.12 -35.94
CA VAL A 161 8.49 28.57 -37.27
C VAL A 161 9.69 28.75 -38.22
N ASN A 162 10.36 27.67 -38.59
CA ASN A 162 11.57 27.69 -39.45
C ASN A 162 12.69 28.61 -38.91
N SER A 163 12.87 28.63 -37.59
CA SER A 163 13.71 29.62 -36.89
C SER A 163 15.12 29.11 -36.60
N SER A 164 16.01 30.01 -36.19
CA SER A 164 17.36 29.66 -35.71
C SER A 164 17.32 28.87 -34.40
N SER A 165 18.39 28.14 -34.10
CA SER A 165 18.55 27.41 -32.82
C SER A 165 18.30 28.31 -31.61
N LYS A 166 18.74 29.58 -31.68
CA LYS A 166 18.49 30.57 -30.62
C LYS A 166 16.99 30.75 -30.31
N ALA A 167 16.14 30.86 -31.32
CA ALA A 167 14.70 31.06 -31.12
C ALA A 167 14.02 29.81 -30.54
N ILE A 168 14.51 28.62 -30.87
CA ILE A 168 14.06 27.35 -30.28
C ILE A 168 14.40 27.32 -28.79
N ASN A 169 15.64 27.63 -28.44
CA ASN A 169 16.10 27.64 -27.05
C ASN A 169 15.36 28.68 -26.20
N GLU A 170 15.12 29.88 -26.76
CA GLU A 170 14.34 30.93 -26.09
C GLU A 170 12.88 30.48 -25.89
N TYR A 171 12.27 29.82 -26.87
CA TYR A 171 10.90 29.33 -26.75
C TYR A 171 10.78 28.15 -25.77
N PHE A 172 11.79 27.29 -25.67
CA PHE A 172 11.88 26.30 -24.58
C PHE A 172 11.78 26.99 -23.22
N GLY A 173 12.54 28.06 -22.99
CA GLY A 173 12.46 28.85 -21.76
C GLY A 173 11.08 29.45 -21.49
N VAL A 174 10.31 29.77 -22.54
CA VAL A 174 8.91 30.20 -22.41
C VAL A 174 8.01 29.06 -21.95
N LEU A 175 8.18 27.84 -22.49
CA LEU A 175 7.41 26.67 -22.05
C LEU A 175 7.73 26.33 -20.60
N MET A 176 9.02 26.31 -20.22
CA MET A 176 9.43 26.12 -18.84
C MET A 176 8.82 27.18 -17.91
N ALA A 177 8.77 28.43 -18.35
CA ALA A 177 8.12 29.48 -17.57
C ALA A 177 6.62 29.24 -17.37
N TYR A 178 5.90 28.66 -18.33
CA TYR A 178 4.45 28.45 -18.21
C TYR A 178 4.06 27.40 -17.16
N SER A 179 4.84 26.33 -17.00
CA SER A 179 4.55 25.31 -15.99
C SER A 179 4.64 25.85 -14.56
N SER A 180 5.51 26.84 -14.31
CA SER A 180 5.64 27.45 -12.98
C SER A 180 4.57 28.50 -12.68
N LEU A 181 3.59 28.70 -13.57
CA LEU A 181 2.50 29.66 -13.39
C LEU A 181 1.19 29.01 -12.94
N LEU A 182 1.18 27.72 -12.56
CA LEU A 182 -0.03 26.99 -12.19
C LEU A 182 -0.89 27.77 -11.18
N ASP A 183 -0.31 28.21 -10.06
CA ASP A 183 -1.05 28.93 -9.02
C ASP A 183 -1.63 30.26 -9.53
N PHE A 184 -0.87 31.00 -10.33
CA PHE A 184 -1.36 32.23 -10.95
C PHE A 184 -2.48 31.96 -11.97
N LEU A 185 -2.35 30.88 -12.77
CA LEU A 185 -3.30 30.52 -13.82
C LEU A 185 -4.60 29.95 -13.24
N LYS A 186 -4.56 29.23 -12.12
CA LYS A 186 -5.75 28.78 -11.36
C LYS A 186 -6.66 29.96 -10.95
N GLU A 187 -6.08 31.13 -10.66
CA GLU A 187 -6.84 32.34 -10.35
C GLU A 187 -7.42 33.06 -11.59
N GLN A 188 -7.02 32.67 -12.81
CA GLN A 188 -7.48 33.29 -14.05
C GLN A 188 -8.79 32.68 -14.56
N LYS A 189 -9.45 33.40 -15.48
CA LYS A 189 -10.65 32.89 -16.15
C LYS A 189 -10.30 31.70 -17.06
N PRO A 190 -11.13 30.65 -17.12
CA PRO A 190 -10.89 29.49 -17.99
C PRO A 190 -10.63 29.85 -19.47
N GLY A 191 -11.33 30.85 -20.00
CA GLY A 191 -11.13 31.32 -21.38
C GLY A 191 -9.74 31.93 -21.66
N PHE A 192 -9.06 32.46 -20.63
CA PHE A 192 -7.69 32.95 -20.76
C PHE A 192 -6.72 31.78 -20.95
N ILE A 193 -6.83 30.76 -20.10
CA ILE A 193 -6.03 29.53 -20.16
C ILE A 193 -6.25 28.84 -21.50
N ALA A 194 -7.52 28.77 -21.94
CA ALA A 194 -7.85 28.20 -23.24
C ALA A 194 -7.15 28.92 -24.40
N THR A 195 -7.11 30.24 -24.34
CA THR A 195 -6.44 31.07 -25.36
C THR A 195 -4.92 30.84 -25.31
N LEU A 196 -4.33 30.79 -24.12
CA LEU A 196 -2.90 30.53 -23.93
C LEU A 196 -2.50 29.19 -24.57
N ILE A 197 -3.21 28.11 -24.22
CA ILE A 197 -2.90 26.76 -24.72
C ILE A 197 -3.10 26.69 -26.25
N ARG A 198 -4.23 27.18 -26.77
CA ARG A 198 -4.51 27.17 -28.23
C ARG A 198 -3.51 27.97 -29.05
N THR A 199 -3.00 29.07 -28.50
CA THR A 199 -2.14 30.00 -29.25
C THR A 199 -0.64 29.77 -29.03
N ARG A 200 -0.24 29.16 -27.91
CA ARG A 200 1.17 29.03 -27.51
C ARG A 200 1.66 27.58 -27.38
N VAL A 201 0.79 26.62 -27.07
CA VAL A 201 1.21 25.23 -26.79
C VAL A 201 0.78 24.30 -27.93
N LEU A 202 -0.52 24.18 -28.21
CA LEU A 202 -1.06 23.28 -29.24
C LEU A 202 -0.48 23.45 -30.65
N PRO A 203 -0.05 24.65 -31.11
CA PRO A 203 0.54 24.77 -32.44
C PRO A 203 1.86 23.97 -32.61
N LEU A 204 2.54 23.57 -31.52
CA LEU A 204 3.77 22.78 -31.57
C LEU A 204 3.56 21.35 -32.09
N TYR A 205 2.36 20.79 -31.96
CA TYR A 205 2.01 19.43 -32.41
C TYR A 205 1.78 19.33 -33.93
N LYS A 206 1.88 20.45 -34.65
CA LYS A 206 1.77 20.47 -36.11
C LYS A 206 3.05 19.90 -36.74
N GLU A 207 2.89 19.07 -37.77
CA GLU A 207 3.99 18.32 -38.41
C GLU A 207 5.17 19.19 -38.87
N SER A 208 4.92 20.44 -39.25
CA SER A 208 5.96 21.38 -39.69
C SER A 208 6.85 21.95 -38.56
N LEU A 209 6.53 21.68 -37.29
CA LEU A 209 7.15 22.31 -36.10
C LEU A 209 7.69 21.29 -35.10
N CYS A 210 7.76 20.01 -35.49
CA CYS A 210 8.09 18.88 -34.63
C CYS A 210 9.57 18.90 -34.18
N GLN A 211 9.89 19.67 -33.13
CA GLN A 211 11.18 19.64 -32.44
C GLN A 211 11.03 18.86 -31.13
N PRO A 212 11.74 17.73 -30.91
CA PRO A 212 11.52 16.84 -29.77
C PRO A 212 11.54 17.57 -28.41
N TYR A 213 12.55 18.43 -28.17
CA TYR A 213 12.66 19.22 -26.95
C TYR A 213 11.41 20.08 -26.66
N LEU A 214 10.89 20.76 -27.69
CA LEU A 214 9.72 21.63 -27.53
C LEU A 214 8.44 20.82 -27.33
N ILE A 215 8.32 19.65 -27.96
CA ILE A 215 7.17 18.77 -27.75
C ILE A 215 7.20 18.19 -26.33
N ALA A 216 8.36 17.71 -25.86
CA ALA A 216 8.48 17.18 -24.51
C ALA A 216 8.12 18.24 -23.45
N SER A 217 8.64 19.46 -23.59
CA SER A 217 8.25 20.57 -22.71
C SER A 217 6.78 20.95 -22.85
N ALA A 218 6.20 20.89 -24.05
CA ALA A 218 4.78 21.17 -24.25
C ALA A 218 3.89 20.11 -23.56
N ASN A 219 4.25 18.83 -23.67
CA ASN A 219 3.58 17.73 -22.97
C ASN A 219 3.63 17.98 -21.46
N TRP A 220 4.81 18.27 -20.92
CA TRP A 220 4.96 18.56 -19.50
C TRP A 220 4.12 19.76 -19.04
N VAL A 221 4.14 20.87 -19.79
CA VAL A 221 3.27 22.03 -19.49
C VAL A 221 1.79 21.65 -19.48
N LEU A 222 1.33 20.77 -20.38
CA LEU A 222 -0.06 20.31 -20.39
C LEU A 222 -0.38 19.43 -19.17
N GLY A 223 0.57 18.59 -18.74
CA GLY A 223 0.44 17.80 -17.50
C GLY A 223 0.35 18.69 -16.25
N GLU A 224 1.30 19.63 -16.09
CA GLU A 224 1.35 20.55 -14.95
C GLU A 224 0.11 21.45 -14.87
N LEU A 225 -0.40 21.88 -16.03
CA LEU A 225 -1.58 22.74 -16.10
C LEU A 225 -2.90 21.96 -16.07
N SER A 226 -2.88 20.63 -16.10
CA SER A 226 -4.07 19.76 -16.12
C SER A 226 -5.20 20.23 -15.17
N PRO A 227 -4.93 20.60 -13.90
CA PRO A 227 -5.97 21.02 -12.95
C PRO A 227 -6.72 22.32 -13.33
N CYS A 228 -6.24 23.08 -14.31
CA CYS A 228 -6.85 24.34 -14.74
C CYS A 228 -7.24 24.35 -16.23
N ILE A 229 -7.12 23.22 -16.93
CA ILE A 229 -7.52 23.10 -18.34
C ILE A 229 -9.05 23.01 -18.42
N PRO A 230 -9.70 23.83 -19.28
CA PRO A 230 -11.14 23.71 -19.49
C PRO A 230 -11.51 22.39 -20.18
N GLU A 231 -12.57 21.72 -19.72
CA GLU A 231 -13.04 20.43 -20.24
C GLU A 231 -13.15 20.37 -21.77
N GLU A 232 -13.64 21.44 -22.40
CA GLU A 232 -13.78 21.58 -23.86
C GLU A 232 -12.48 21.34 -24.65
N MET A 233 -11.32 21.47 -23.99
CA MET A 233 -10.00 21.31 -24.61
C MET A 233 -9.38 19.95 -24.37
N ASN A 234 -9.87 19.18 -23.40
CA ASN A 234 -9.23 17.93 -22.99
C ASN A 234 -9.16 16.93 -24.15
N ALA A 235 -10.20 16.85 -24.98
CA ALA A 235 -10.20 15.98 -26.16
C ALA A 235 -9.12 16.34 -27.20
N ASP A 236 -8.95 17.63 -27.51
CA ASP A 236 -7.93 18.10 -28.47
C ASP A 236 -6.51 17.87 -27.94
N ILE A 237 -6.33 18.10 -26.63
CA ILE A 237 -5.06 17.91 -25.92
C ILE A 237 -4.71 16.43 -25.86
N TYR A 238 -5.64 15.59 -25.40
CA TYR A 238 -5.50 14.14 -25.35
C TYR A 238 -5.13 13.58 -26.73
N ALA A 239 -5.82 13.99 -27.80
CA ALA A 239 -5.50 13.54 -29.15
C ALA A 239 -4.08 13.94 -29.59
N SER A 240 -3.61 15.12 -29.19
CA SER A 240 -2.26 15.61 -29.46
C SER A 240 -1.19 14.84 -28.68
N LEU A 241 -1.44 14.53 -27.40
CA LEU A 241 -0.59 13.71 -26.56
C LEU A 241 -0.51 12.27 -27.08
N LEU A 242 -1.66 11.65 -27.37
CA LEU A 242 -1.72 10.29 -27.91
C LEU A 242 -0.91 10.14 -29.22
N LYS A 243 -0.94 11.17 -30.07
CA LYS A 243 -0.13 11.20 -31.31
C LYS A 243 1.37 11.14 -31.01
N VAL A 244 1.86 11.87 -30.02
CA VAL A 244 3.31 11.96 -29.73
C VAL A 244 3.80 10.86 -28.80
N LEU A 245 2.91 10.22 -28.02
CA LEU A 245 3.22 9.03 -27.24
C LEU A 245 3.74 7.87 -28.10
N THR A 246 3.33 7.81 -29.36
CA THR A 246 3.77 6.79 -30.33
C THR A 246 4.86 7.28 -31.30
N MET A 247 5.46 8.44 -31.01
CA MET A 247 6.46 9.04 -31.91
C MET A 247 7.72 8.18 -31.98
N PRO A 248 8.13 7.73 -33.19
CA PRO A 248 9.32 6.92 -33.34
C PRO A 248 10.58 7.76 -33.19
N ASP A 249 11.67 7.11 -32.80
CA ASP A 249 12.97 7.77 -32.78
C ASP A 249 13.41 8.15 -34.20
N THR A 250 14.22 9.19 -34.28
CA THR A 250 14.81 9.67 -35.53
C THR A 250 16.30 9.38 -35.54
N ASP A 251 16.92 9.31 -36.72
CA ASP A 251 18.37 9.09 -36.87
C ASP A 251 19.26 10.09 -36.09
N LYS A 252 18.69 11.18 -35.57
CA LYS A 252 19.39 12.24 -34.85
C LYS A 252 19.00 12.40 -33.39
N PHE A 253 17.80 11.98 -32.99
CA PHE A 253 17.26 12.25 -31.66
C PHE A 253 16.43 11.07 -31.16
N SER A 254 16.69 10.64 -29.92
CA SER A 254 15.77 9.81 -29.16
C SER A 254 14.50 10.62 -28.86
N CYS A 255 13.35 10.00 -29.09
CA CYS A 255 12.04 10.54 -28.75
C CYS A 255 11.52 9.97 -27.43
N PHE A 256 12.33 9.21 -26.69
CA PHE A 256 11.99 8.69 -25.35
C PHE A 256 11.47 9.81 -24.42
N PRO A 257 12.17 10.95 -24.21
CA PRO A 257 11.64 12.02 -23.35
C PRO A 257 10.29 12.59 -23.81
N VAL A 258 10.01 12.56 -25.11
CA VAL A 258 8.71 12.98 -25.66
C VAL A 258 7.62 11.98 -25.28
N ARG A 259 7.91 10.68 -25.38
CA ARG A 259 6.97 9.61 -25.00
C ARG A 259 6.72 9.62 -23.49
N THR A 260 7.77 9.75 -22.68
CA THR A 260 7.68 9.84 -21.20
C THR A 260 6.87 11.04 -20.74
N SER A 261 7.21 12.24 -21.22
CA SER A 261 6.45 13.45 -20.89
C SER A 261 5.00 13.38 -21.38
N SER A 262 4.74 12.72 -22.52
CA SER A 262 3.37 12.50 -23.00
C SER A 262 2.59 11.54 -22.12
N ALA A 263 3.22 10.45 -21.67
CA ALA A 263 2.60 9.50 -20.75
C ALA A 263 2.24 10.18 -19.43
N GLY A 264 3.17 10.95 -18.85
CA GLY A 264 2.91 11.76 -17.66
C GLY A 264 1.78 12.77 -17.82
N ALA A 265 1.71 13.45 -18.97
CA ALA A 265 0.62 14.38 -19.24
C ALA A 265 -0.74 13.67 -19.39
N ILE A 266 -0.78 12.49 -19.98
CA ILE A 266 -2.02 11.68 -20.07
C ILE A 266 -2.44 11.20 -18.69
N ALA A 267 -1.51 10.69 -17.88
CA ALA A 267 -1.76 10.29 -16.49
C ALA A 267 -2.37 11.46 -15.70
N LYS A 268 -1.76 12.65 -15.75
CA LYS A 268 -2.26 13.86 -15.09
C LYS A 268 -3.61 14.33 -15.61
N LEU A 269 -3.96 14.11 -16.88
CA LEU A 269 -5.31 14.41 -17.36
C LEU A 269 -6.34 13.47 -16.72
N VAL A 270 -6.05 12.18 -16.68
CA VAL A 270 -6.94 11.16 -16.12
C VAL A 270 -7.11 11.33 -14.61
N GLU A 271 -6.02 11.64 -13.89
CA GLU A 271 -6.05 12.03 -12.46
C GLU A 271 -6.88 13.30 -12.18
N ASN A 272 -7.10 14.14 -13.18
CA ASN A 272 -7.95 15.35 -13.10
C ASN A 272 -9.28 15.12 -13.83
N ASP A 273 -9.89 13.96 -13.63
CA ASP A 273 -11.24 13.59 -14.05
C ASP A 273 -11.49 13.57 -15.58
N TYR A 274 -10.45 13.61 -16.42
CA TYR A 274 -10.64 13.42 -17.86
C TYR A 274 -10.80 11.94 -18.18
N MET A 275 -11.97 11.57 -18.70
CA MET A 275 -12.25 10.22 -19.18
C MET A 275 -11.97 10.10 -20.69
N PRO A 276 -10.98 9.29 -21.11
CA PRO A 276 -10.74 9.00 -22.52
C PRO A 276 -12.01 8.47 -23.21
N PRO A 277 -12.30 8.92 -24.45
CA PRO A 277 -13.51 8.50 -25.16
C PRO A 277 -13.49 7.01 -25.54
N GLU A 278 -12.29 6.44 -25.76
CA GLU A 278 -12.09 5.04 -26.15
C GLU A 278 -10.95 4.43 -25.33
N TRP A 279 -11.29 3.66 -24.28
CA TRP A 279 -10.32 3.02 -23.38
C TRP A 279 -9.56 1.87 -24.05
N LEU A 280 -10.26 0.97 -24.76
CA LEU A 280 -9.64 -0.23 -25.33
C LEU A 280 -8.48 0.08 -26.30
N PRO A 281 -8.61 1.01 -27.28
CA PRO A 281 -7.49 1.35 -28.17
C PRO A 281 -6.30 1.96 -27.43
N LEU A 282 -6.54 2.77 -26.39
CA LEU A 282 -5.49 3.32 -25.53
C LEU A 282 -4.74 2.19 -24.82
N LEU A 283 -5.45 1.29 -24.14
CA LEU A 283 -4.84 0.17 -23.40
C LEU A 283 -4.08 -0.78 -24.33
N GLN A 284 -4.65 -1.11 -25.49
CA GLN A 284 -3.99 -1.95 -26.49
C GLN A 284 -2.73 -1.30 -27.06
N MET A 285 -2.77 0.01 -27.29
CA MET A 285 -1.60 0.76 -27.75
C MET A 285 -0.50 0.73 -26.68
N VAL A 286 -0.82 1.03 -25.42
CA VAL A 286 0.14 1.03 -24.31
C VAL A 286 0.78 -0.36 -24.16
N VAL A 287 -0.01 -1.43 -24.10
CA VAL A 287 0.52 -2.79 -24.00
C VAL A 287 1.29 -3.23 -25.25
N GLY A 288 0.88 -2.76 -26.44
CA GLY A 288 1.58 -3.05 -27.68
C GLY A 288 2.99 -2.46 -27.77
N ARG A 289 3.32 -1.48 -26.91
CA ARG A 289 4.63 -0.83 -26.86
C ARG A 289 5.60 -1.46 -25.83
N ILE A 290 5.08 -2.29 -24.93
CA ILE A 290 5.89 -3.10 -24.01
C ILE A 290 6.74 -4.07 -24.85
N SER A 291 8.06 -3.90 -24.80
CA SER A 291 9.01 -4.63 -25.63
C SER A 291 10.28 -4.99 -24.84
N ASP A 292 11.32 -5.48 -25.50
CA ASP A 292 12.60 -5.81 -24.84
C ASP A 292 13.41 -4.55 -24.46
N ASP A 293 12.94 -3.35 -24.84
CA ASP A 293 13.54 -2.05 -24.47
C ASP A 293 13.08 -1.64 -23.05
N GLU A 294 14.00 -1.66 -22.08
CA GLU A 294 13.71 -1.42 -20.66
C GLU A 294 13.18 -0.02 -20.37
N GLU A 295 13.77 1.01 -20.98
CA GLU A 295 13.47 2.43 -20.71
C GLU A 295 12.02 2.75 -21.14
N ASP A 296 11.70 2.48 -22.41
CA ASP A 296 10.37 2.71 -22.98
C ASP A 296 9.30 1.89 -22.22
N THR A 297 9.61 0.63 -21.88
CA THR A 297 8.63 -0.28 -21.28
C THR A 297 8.22 0.13 -19.88
N SER A 298 9.14 0.64 -19.06
CA SER A 298 8.82 1.16 -17.73
C SER A 298 7.70 2.20 -17.78
N VAL A 299 7.83 3.16 -18.70
CA VAL A 299 6.88 4.27 -18.87
C VAL A 299 5.49 3.75 -19.23
N TYR A 300 5.39 2.78 -20.13
CA TYR A 300 4.10 2.21 -20.53
C TYR A 300 3.47 1.35 -19.44
N LEU A 301 4.26 0.58 -18.70
CA LEU A 301 3.75 -0.20 -17.55
C LEU A 301 3.17 0.72 -16.48
N GLN A 302 3.88 1.80 -16.18
CA GLN A 302 3.41 2.76 -15.20
C GLN A 302 2.16 3.52 -15.66
N LEU A 303 2.15 4.01 -16.91
CA LEU A 303 0.96 4.62 -17.48
C LEU A 303 -0.23 3.65 -17.43
N LEU A 304 0.01 2.37 -17.73
CA LEU A 304 -1.03 1.34 -17.64
C LEU A 304 -1.55 1.19 -16.20
N GLY A 305 -0.65 1.16 -15.21
CA GLY A 305 -1.00 1.15 -13.79
C GLY A 305 -1.93 2.31 -13.43
N THR A 306 -1.54 3.55 -13.73
CA THR A 306 -2.36 4.74 -13.45
C THR A 306 -3.70 4.72 -14.19
N LEU A 307 -3.72 4.29 -15.45
CA LEU A 307 -4.97 4.20 -16.21
C LEU A 307 -5.93 3.17 -15.61
N VAL A 308 -5.42 2.05 -15.10
CA VAL A 308 -6.22 0.99 -14.47
C VAL A 308 -6.74 1.44 -13.11
N GLU A 309 -5.88 2.03 -12.28
CA GLU A 309 -6.22 2.51 -10.94
C GLU A 309 -7.27 3.62 -10.98
N ILE A 310 -7.03 4.69 -11.75
CA ILE A 310 -7.97 5.82 -11.84
C ILE A 310 -9.19 5.49 -12.70
N GLY A 311 -9.01 4.70 -13.76
CA GLY A 311 -10.10 4.31 -14.66
C GLY A 311 -11.11 3.36 -14.02
N SER A 312 -10.66 2.51 -13.10
CA SER A 312 -11.46 1.57 -12.30
C SER A 312 -12.57 0.89 -13.13
N GLU A 313 -13.84 1.12 -12.81
CA GLU A 313 -15.02 0.56 -13.50
C GLU A 313 -15.04 0.78 -15.01
N ASN A 314 -14.46 1.87 -15.51
CA ASN A 314 -14.43 2.16 -16.95
C ASN A 314 -13.42 1.28 -17.70
N VAL A 315 -12.37 0.82 -17.02
CA VAL A 315 -11.31 -0.03 -17.58
C VAL A 315 -11.62 -1.52 -17.39
N ALA A 316 -12.29 -1.88 -16.29
CA ALA A 316 -12.59 -3.26 -15.94
C ALA A 316 -13.17 -4.12 -17.09
N PRO A 317 -14.14 -3.65 -17.91
CA PRO A 317 -14.69 -4.42 -19.02
C PRO A 317 -13.67 -4.89 -20.07
N TYR A 318 -12.52 -4.22 -20.16
CA TYR A 318 -11.46 -4.45 -21.14
C TYR A 318 -10.29 -5.27 -20.59
N ILE A 319 -10.18 -5.42 -19.26
CA ILE A 319 -9.09 -6.18 -18.61
C ILE A 319 -8.91 -7.60 -19.21
N PRO A 320 -9.97 -8.40 -19.45
CA PRO A 320 -9.82 -9.75 -20.00
C PRO A 320 -9.17 -9.79 -21.40
N ASP A 321 -9.31 -8.72 -22.18
CA ASP A 321 -8.70 -8.61 -23.52
C ASP A 321 -7.24 -8.14 -23.45
N ILE A 322 -6.91 -7.33 -22.44
CA ILE A 322 -5.59 -6.72 -22.26
C ILE A 322 -4.61 -7.64 -21.53
N VAL A 323 -5.06 -8.38 -20.50
CA VAL A 323 -4.19 -9.27 -19.70
C VAL A 323 -3.43 -10.29 -20.56
N PRO A 324 -4.04 -11.01 -21.53
CA PRO A 324 -3.31 -11.95 -22.38
C PRO A 324 -2.26 -11.28 -23.27
N LEU A 325 -2.43 -10.00 -23.61
CA LEU A 325 -1.43 -9.23 -24.35
C LEU A 325 -0.26 -8.85 -23.44
N LEU A 326 -0.56 -8.36 -22.23
CA LEU A 326 0.43 -7.94 -21.24
C LEU A 326 1.28 -9.12 -20.75
N VAL A 327 0.64 -10.23 -20.36
CA VAL A 327 1.31 -11.47 -19.98
C VAL A 327 2.25 -11.95 -21.08
N ARG A 328 1.83 -11.86 -22.35
CA ARG A 328 2.67 -12.28 -23.48
C ARG A 328 3.90 -11.38 -23.64
N ALA A 329 3.75 -10.08 -23.42
CA ALA A 329 4.85 -9.14 -23.48
C ALA A 329 5.86 -9.44 -22.36
N ILE A 330 5.41 -9.46 -21.11
CA ILE A 330 6.26 -9.74 -19.93
C ILE A 330 6.94 -11.11 -20.04
N SER A 331 6.22 -12.15 -20.48
CA SER A 331 6.75 -13.52 -20.65
C SER A 331 7.94 -13.63 -21.61
N ARG A 332 8.08 -12.70 -22.56
CA ARG A 332 9.23 -12.63 -23.48
C ARG A 332 10.46 -12.07 -22.79
N CYS A 333 10.25 -11.10 -21.90
CA CYS A 333 11.30 -10.41 -21.17
C CYS A 333 11.85 -11.22 -19.97
N ILE A 334 11.14 -12.27 -19.53
CA ILE A 334 11.63 -13.17 -18.46
C ILE A 334 12.89 -13.91 -18.92
N PRO A 335 14.06 -13.66 -18.30
CA PRO A 335 15.32 -14.29 -18.69
C PRO A 335 15.29 -15.81 -18.44
N PRO A 336 16.09 -16.59 -19.17
CA PRO A 336 16.21 -18.03 -18.95
C PRO A 336 17.06 -18.39 -17.72
N SER A 337 17.94 -17.49 -17.26
CA SER A 337 18.77 -17.69 -16.07
C SER A 337 18.06 -17.21 -14.81
N PRO A 338 18.19 -17.92 -13.68
CA PRO A 338 17.78 -17.40 -12.39
C PRO A 338 18.75 -16.28 -11.98
N ASP A 339 18.19 -15.08 -11.92
CA ASP A 339 18.67 -13.86 -11.26
C ASP A 339 19.79 -13.00 -11.87
N PRO A 340 19.68 -11.66 -11.65
CA PRO A 340 18.47 -10.92 -11.22
C PRO A 340 17.47 -10.74 -12.37
N TRP A 341 16.16 -10.66 -12.08
CA TRP A 341 15.17 -10.28 -13.08
C TRP A 341 15.37 -8.81 -13.48
N PRO A 342 15.15 -8.44 -14.75
CA PRO A 342 15.10 -7.04 -15.16
C PRO A 342 13.98 -6.30 -14.40
N GLN A 343 14.21 -5.04 -14.01
CA GLN A 343 13.19 -4.19 -13.36
C GLN A 343 11.90 -4.12 -14.17
N MET A 344 11.99 -4.21 -15.49
CA MET A 344 10.83 -4.28 -16.38
C MET A 344 9.92 -5.48 -16.08
N VAL A 345 10.50 -6.64 -15.79
CA VAL A 345 9.73 -7.83 -15.41
C VAL A 345 9.05 -7.60 -14.08
N GLU A 346 9.77 -7.03 -13.10
CA GLU A 346 9.25 -6.75 -11.77
C GLU A 346 8.05 -5.79 -11.83
N ARG A 347 8.21 -4.65 -12.51
CA ARG A 347 7.13 -3.69 -12.77
C ARG A 347 5.97 -4.33 -13.55
N GLY A 348 6.26 -5.29 -14.41
CA GLY A 348 5.26 -6.06 -15.14
C GLY A 348 4.37 -6.88 -14.21
N PHE A 349 4.96 -7.54 -13.21
CA PHE A 349 4.23 -8.29 -12.19
C PHE A 349 3.40 -7.35 -11.30
N ALA A 350 3.97 -6.24 -10.84
CA ALA A 350 3.23 -5.22 -10.08
C ALA A 350 2.02 -4.66 -10.85
N THR A 351 2.21 -4.35 -12.13
CA THR A 351 1.11 -3.87 -12.98
C THR A 351 0.02 -4.94 -13.16
N LEU A 352 0.40 -6.22 -13.28
CA LEU A 352 -0.58 -7.31 -13.36
C LEU A 352 -1.33 -7.52 -12.05
N ALA A 353 -0.68 -7.34 -10.89
CA ALA A 353 -1.31 -7.42 -9.58
C ALA A 353 -2.36 -6.30 -9.41
N LEU A 354 -2.02 -5.07 -9.80
CA LEU A 354 -2.99 -3.95 -9.85
C LEU A 354 -4.17 -4.23 -10.79
N VAL A 355 -3.90 -4.78 -11.98
CA VAL A 355 -4.95 -5.18 -12.94
C VAL A 355 -5.82 -6.31 -12.39
N ALA A 356 -5.25 -7.24 -11.62
CA ALA A 356 -6.00 -8.29 -10.96
C ALA A 356 -6.97 -7.67 -9.93
N GLN A 357 -6.46 -6.79 -9.05
CA GLN A 357 -7.26 -6.12 -8.03
C GLN A 357 -8.40 -5.30 -8.63
N CYS A 358 -8.13 -4.48 -9.66
CA CYS A 358 -9.17 -3.71 -10.36
C CYS A 358 -10.28 -4.61 -10.94
N TRP A 359 -9.94 -5.80 -11.43
CA TRP A 359 -10.95 -6.76 -11.88
C TRP A 359 -11.76 -7.34 -10.70
N GLU A 360 -11.13 -7.62 -9.55
CA GLU A 360 -11.83 -8.07 -8.34
C GLU A 360 -12.81 -7.03 -7.83
N ASP A 361 -12.40 -5.76 -7.78
CA ASP A 361 -13.23 -4.64 -7.33
C ASP A 361 -14.42 -4.39 -8.26
N SER A 362 -14.33 -4.82 -9.52
CA SER A 362 -15.43 -4.73 -10.50
C SER A 362 -16.46 -5.86 -10.43
N ALA A 363 -16.37 -6.74 -9.42
CA ALA A 363 -17.31 -7.84 -9.26
C ALA A 363 -18.75 -7.31 -9.11
N PRO A 364 -19.72 -7.81 -9.92
CA PRO A 364 -21.09 -7.33 -9.82
C PRO A 364 -21.73 -7.76 -8.50
N GLU A 365 -22.40 -6.83 -7.82
CA GLU A 365 -23.22 -7.12 -6.64
C GLU A 365 -24.45 -7.96 -7.04
N GLY A 366 -24.59 -9.18 -6.49
CA GLY A 366 -25.75 -10.04 -6.71
C GLY A 366 -25.48 -11.55 -6.66
N SER A 367 -26.56 -12.34 -6.70
CA SER A 367 -26.50 -13.81 -6.61
C SER A 367 -25.83 -14.47 -7.81
N GLU A 368 -25.24 -15.65 -7.61
CA GLU A 368 -24.52 -16.45 -8.62
C GLU A 368 -25.33 -16.77 -9.91
N GLU A 369 -26.65 -16.63 -9.88
CA GLU A 369 -27.54 -16.88 -11.03
C GLU A 369 -27.69 -15.69 -11.99
N ASN A 370 -27.11 -14.52 -11.66
CA ASN A 370 -27.19 -13.33 -12.50
C ASN A 370 -26.35 -13.51 -13.79
N GLU A 371 -26.91 -13.18 -14.95
CA GLU A 371 -26.21 -13.28 -16.25
C GLU A 371 -24.91 -12.45 -16.28
N SER A 372 -24.90 -11.30 -15.59
CA SER A 372 -23.69 -10.46 -15.46
C SER A 372 -22.60 -11.15 -14.65
N TYR A 373 -22.96 -11.82 -13.55
CA TYR A 373 -22.04 -12.57 -12.70
C TYR A 373 -21.44 -13.77 -13.46
N VAL A 374 -22.26 -14.54 -14.17
CA VAL A 374 -21.79 -15.66 -14.99
C VAL A 374 -20.82 -15.20 -16.09
N ALA A 375 -21.13 -14.07 -16.75
CA ALA A 375 -20.23 -13.49 -17.76
C ALA A 375 -18.91 -12.99 -17.14
N TRP A 376 -18.97 -12.41 -15.94
CA TRP A 376 -17.80 -11.98 -15.17
C TRP A 376 -16.91 -13.18 -14.80
N VAL A 377 -17.47 -14.27 -14.26
CA VAL A 377 -16.72 -15.50 -13.92
C VAL A 377 -16.07 -16.12 -15.17
N SER A 378 -16.78 -16.15 -16.30
CA SER A 378 -16.22 -16.66 -17.56
C SER A 378 -15.02 -15.82 -18.04
N ARG A 379 -15.08 -14.49 -17.88
CA ARG A 379 -13.99 -13.57 -18.23
C ARG A 379 -12.82 -13.69 -17.26
N ARG A 380 -13.09 -13.83 -15.96
CA ARG A 380 -12.08 -14.12 -14.91
C ARG A 380 -11.27 -15.36 -15.25
N THR A 381 -11.92 -16.41 -15.76
CA THR A 381 -11.22 -17.65 -16.18
C THR A 381 -10.16 -17.40 -17.26
N THR A 382 -10.38 -16.43 -18.15
CA THR A 382 -9.40 -16.03 -19.17
C THR A 382 -8.18 -15.36 -18.55
N ILE A 383 -8.41 -14.48 -17.57
CA ILE A 383 -7.37 -13.81 -16.79
C ILE A 383 -6.55 -14.84 -16.00
N ALA A 384 -7.22 -15.71 -15.25
CA ALA A 384 -6.59 -16.75 -14.44
C ALA A 384 -5.72 -17.70 -15.28
N LYS A 385 -6.16 -18.04 -16.49
CA LYS A 385 -5.36 -18.83 -17.44
C LYS A 385 -4.10 -18.09 -17.87
N ALA A 386 -4.20 -16.79 -18.18
CA ALA A 386 -3.04 -15.99 -18.57
C ALA A 386 -2.04 -15.84 -17.41
N PHE A 387 -2.51 -15.57 -16.18
CA PHE A 387 -1.64 -15.52 -15.00
C PHE A 387 -0.97 -16.87 -14.71
N SER A 388 -1.72 -17.98 -14.83
CA SER A 388 -1.13 -19.33 -14.69
C SER A 388 -0.03 -19.56 -15.73
N ASP A 389 -0.26 -19.22 -17.01
CA ASP A 389 0.75 -19.34 -18.06
C ASP A 389 2.01 -18.49 -17.76
N LEU A 390 1.84 -17.29 -17.19
CA LEU A 390 2.95 -16.43 -16.76
C LEU A 390 3.75 -17.05 -15.62
N LEU A 391 3.09 -17.48 -14.54
CA LEU A 391 3.75 -18.09 -13.38
C LEU A 391 4.44 -19.39 -13.77
N GLN A 392 3.84 -20.21 -14.63
CA GLN A 392 4.49 -21.39 -15.19
C GLN A 392 5.73 -21.03 -16.02
N ARG A 393 5.68 -19.93 -16.79
CA ARG A 393 6.82 -19.45 -17.58
C ARG A 393 7.96 -18.92 -16.70
N ALA A 394 7.62 -18.23 -15.62
CA ALA A 394 8.53 -17.68 -14.63
C ALA A 394 9.20 -18.78 -13.80
N TRP A 395 8.41 -19.69 -13.25
CA TRP A 395 8.88 -20.68 -12.29
C TRP A 395 9.34 -21.98 -12.92
N PHE A 396 8.79 -22.46 -14.04
CA PHE A 396 9.14 -23.80 -14.56
C PHE A 396 10.15 -23.80 -15.70
N LYS A 397 10.27 -22.71 -16.46
CA LYS A 397 11.20 -22.70 -17.61
C LYS A 397 12.69 -22.64 -17.25
N PRO A 398 13.15 -22.03 -16.14
CA PRO A 398 14.54 -22.17 -15.68
C PRO A 398 14.98 -23.63 -15.45
N PHE A 399 14.02 -24.54 -15.24
CA PHE A 399 14.25 -25.96 -14.94
C PHE A 399 14.52 -26.84 -16.16
N GLN A 400 14.26 -26.36 -17.38
CA GLN A 400 14.48 -27.17 -18.60
C GLN A 400 15.93 -27.16 -19.09
N SER A 401 16.80 -26.31 -18.54
CA SER A 401 18.22 -26.19 -18.94
C SER A 401 19.23 -26.70 -17.91
N MET A 402 18.80 -27.17 -16.74
CA MET A 402 19.68 -27.66 -15.66
C MET A 402 19.17 -29.00 -15.12
N ASP A 403 20.01 -30.04 -15.16
CA ASP A 403 19.73 -31.34 -14.54
C ASP A 403 19.81 -31.26 -13.00
N GLY A 404 18.78 -31.79 -12.31
CA GLY A 404 18.84 -32.22 -10.90
C GLY A 404 18.48 -31.18 -9.82
N GLU A 405 18.20 -31.69 -8.61
CA GLU A 405 17.71 -31.05 -7.36
C GLU A 405 18.29 -29.67 -6.98
N ALA A 406 19.36 -29.20 -7.63
CA ALA A 406 19.94 -27.86 -7.45
C ALA A 406 19.17 -26.72 -8.14
N ALA A 407 18.07 -27.01 -8.82
CA ALA A 407 17.25 -26.02 -9.53
C ALA A 407 16.19 -25.33 -8.65
N LEU A 408 15.68 -26.01 -7.60
CA LEU A 408 14.68 -25.45 -6.68
C LEU A 408 15.28 -24.43 -5.70
N SER A 409 16.55 -24.61 -5.31
CA SER A 409 17.26 -23.69 -4.39
C SER A 409 17.81 -22.42 -5.05
N LYS A 410 17.36 -22.10 -6.27
CA LYS A 410 17.81 -20.97 -7.09
C LYS A 410 16.63 -20.21 -7.72
N MET A 411 15.43 -20.33 -7.15
CA MET A 411 14.32 -19.52 -7.61
C MET A 411 14.39 -18.15 -6.93
N SER A 412 14.19 -17.08 -7.71
CA SER A 412 14.24 -15.71 -7.20
C SER A 412 13.08 -15.43 -6.25
N PRO A 413 13.31 -14.77 -5.11
CA PRO A 413 12.24 -14.18 -4.31
C PRO A 413 11.71 -12.85 -4.92
N SER A 414 12.24 -12.39 -6.05
CA SER A 414 11.75 -11.16 -6.69
C SER A 414 10.26 -11.28 -7.05
N CYS A 415 9.48 -10.25 -6.70
CA CYS A 415 8.03 -10.18 -6.90
C CYS A 415 7.22 -11.30 -6.24
N VAL A 416 7.65 -11.83 -5.09
CA VAL A 416 6.86 -12.84 -4.36
C VAL A 416 5.50 -12.27 -3.92
N ASP A 417 5.43 -11.00 -3.52
CA ASP A 417 4.17 -10.32 -3.19
C ASP A 417 3.21 -10.31 -4.39
N ASP A 418 3.60 -9.65 -5.48
CA ASP A 418 2.82 -9.62 -6.73
C ASP A 418 2.44 -11.01 -7.22
N SER A 419 3.40 -11.95 -7.20
CA SER A 419 3.15 -13.33 -7.63
C SER A 419 2.16 -14.06 -6.72
N SER A 420 2.16 -13.76 -5.42
CA SER A 420 1.20 -14.29 -4.45
C SER A 420 -0.19 -13.71 -4.69
N THR A 421 -0.28 -12.42 -5.03
CA THR A 421 -1.54 -11.78 -5.47
C THR A 421 -2.09 -12.45 -6.73
N LEU A 422 -1.26 -12.66 -7.76
CA LEU A 422 -1.66 -13.36 -8.98
C LEU A 422 -2.07 -14.82 -8.71
N LEU A 423 -1.35 -15.52 -7.84
CA LEU A 423 -1.67 -16.92 -7.49
C LEU A 423 -2.97 -17.01 -6.69
N GLY A 424 -3.19 -16.12 -5.71
CA GLY A 424 -4.42 -15.99 -4.97
C GLY A 424 -5.62 -15.73 -5.90
N PHE A 425 -5.47 -14.81 -6.85
CA PHE A 425 -6.49 -14.52 -7.87
C PHE A 425 -6.89 -15.77 -8.67
N ILE A 426 -5.91 -16.60 -9.06
CA ILE A 426 -6.15 -17.84 -9.79
C ILE A 426 -6.95 -18.85 -8.94
N ILE A 427 -6.64 -18.94 -7.64
CA ILE A 427 -7.15 -19.98 -6.74
C ILE A 427 -8.58 -19.70 -6.24
N GLN A 428 -8.89 -18.44 -5.92
CA GLN A 428 -10.07 -18.04 -5.15
C GLN A 428 -11.41 -18.52 -5.75
N TYR A 429 -11.55 -18.57 -7.08
CA TYR A 429 -12.83 -18.88 -7.77
C TYR A 429 -12.81 -20.20 -8.57
N ILE A 430 -12.01 -21.18 -8.14
CA ILE A 430 -12.01 -22.49 -8.80
C ILE A 430 -13.25 -23.30 -8.38
N ALA A 431 -14.13 -23.55 -9.36
CA ALA A 431 -15.36 -24.33 -9.15
C ALA A 431 -15.22 -25.84 -9.43
N ASP A 432 -14.21 -26.27 -10.20
CA ASP A 432 -14.04 -27.68 -10.59
C ASP A 432 -12.57 -28.14 -10.48
N SER A 433 -12.40 -29.34 -9.92
CA SER A 433 -11.19 -30.15 -9.95
C SER A 433 -10.49 -30.24 -11.32
N ASN A 434 -11.23 -30.21 -12.43
CA ASN A 434 -10.63 -30.21 -13.77
C ASN A 434 -9.82 -28.94 -14.05
N ILE A 435 -10.26 -27.79 -13.53
CA ILE A 435 -9.57 -26.50 -13.71
C ILE A 435 -8.25 -26.52 -12.93
N VAL A 436 -8.23 -27.14 -11.74
CA VAL A 436 -7.01 -27.35 -10.93
C VAL A 436 -5.92 -28.03 -11.76
N LEU A 437 -6.28 -29.07 -12.53
CA LEU A 437 -5.35 -29.79 -13.40
C LEU A 437 -4.96 -28.98 -14.65
N GLN A 438 -5.90 -28.27 -15.26
CA GLN A 438 -5.64 -27.47 -16.46
C GLN A 438 -4.68 -26.32 -16.19
N LEU A 439 -4.82 -25.65 -15.04
CA LEU A 439 -4.00 -24.53 -14.62
C LEU A 439 -2.75 -24.95 -13.81
N LYS A 440 -2.54 -26.26 -13.62
CA LYS A 440 -1.41 -26.83 -12.85
C LYS A 440 -1.24 -26.21 -11.46
N ILE A 441 -2.35 -26.03 -10.75
CA ILE A 441 -2.36 -25.31 -9.47
C ILE A 441 -1.51 -26.02 -8.42
N SER A 442 -1.55 -27.35 -8.37
CA SER A 442 -0.72 -28.12 -7.44
C SER A 442 0.78 -27.90 -7.68
N GLU A 443 1.21 -27.88 -8.94
CA GLU A 443 2.61 -27.62 -9.30
C GLU A 443 3.02 -26.17 -9.00
N LEU A 444 2.13 -25.20 -9.27
CA LEU A 444 2.36 -23.79 -8.96
C LEU A 444 2.50 -23.57 -7.46
N LEU A 445 1.61 -24.16 -6.65
CA LEU A 445 1.65 -24.07 -5.20
C LEU A 445 2.90 -24.73 -4.61
N VAL A 446 3.39 -25.85 -5.18
CA VAL A 446 4.67 -26.45 -4.76
C VAL A 446 5.84 -25.48 -5.04
N ALA A 447 5.84 -24.81 -6.19
CA ALA A 447 6.89 -23.86 -6.53
C ALA A 447 6.87 -22.65 -5.58
N TRP A 448 5.68 -22.07 -5.39
CA TRP A 448 5.43 -20.93 -4.51
C TRP A 448 5.72 -21.25 -3.03
N SER A 449 5.29 -22.41 -2.52
CA SER A 449 5.56 -22.79 -1.13
C SER A 449 7.05 -22.96 -0.85
N ASN A 450 7.84 -23.34 -1.87
CA ASN A 450 9.29 -23.42 -1.74
C ASN A 450 9.95 -22.03 -1.77
N LEU A 451 9.40 -21.09 -2.56
CA LEU A 451 9.85 -19.70 -2.58
C LEU A 451 9.69 -19.03 -1.22
N ILE A 452 8.48 -19.09 -0.64
CA ILE A 452 8.20 -18.41 0.64
C ILE A 452 8.87 -19.08 1.84
N ALA A 453 9.24 -20.37 1.73
CA ALA A 453 9.83 -21.09 2.85
C ALA A 453 11.21 -20.57 3.28
N ASP A 454 11.95 -19.94 2.36
CA ASP A 454 13.25 -19.33 2.62
C ASP A 454 13.16 -17.79 2.57
N TRP A 455 11.95 -17.23 2.77
CA TRP A 455 11.69 -15.78 2.74
C TRP A 455 12.43 -15.05 3.86
N ASN A 456 13.08 -13.95 3.49
CA ASN A 456 13.91 -13.15 4.40
C ASN A 456 13.78 -11.63 4.20
N ALA A 457 12.90 -11.18 3.30
CA ALA A 457 12.64 -9.77 2.99
C ALA A 457 11.30 -9.35 3.61
N TRP A 458 11.17 -9.47 4.92
CA TRP A 458 9.93 -9.16 5.65
C TRP A 458 9.63 -7.67 5.61
N GLU A 459 8.50 -7.31 4.99
CA GLU A 459 7.97 -5.95 4.90
C GLU A 459 6.43 -5.99 5.04
N GLU A 460 5.86 -5.11 5.87
CA GLU A 460 4.46 -5.21 6.30
C GLU A 460 3.44 -5.23 5.15
N MET A 461 3.72 -4.47 4.09
CA MET A 461 2.86 -4.40 2.90
C MET A 461 3.06 -5.60 1.96
N GLU A 462 4.28 -6.12 1.84
CA GLU A 462 4.61 -7.21 0.90
C GLU A 462 4.22 -8.59 1.43
N ASP A 463 4.18 -8.80 2.74
CA ASP A 463 3.85 -10.11 3.29
C ASP A 463 2.32 -10.36 3.32
N LEU A 464 1.50 -9.32 3.18
CA LEU A 464 0.04 -9.39 3.26
C LEU A 464 -0.54 -10.32 2.18
N SER A 465 -0.07 -10.20 0.94
CA SER A 465 -0.53 -11.04 -0.17
C SER A 465 -0.18 -12.51 0.03
N ILE A 466 0.97 -12.80 0.68
CA ILE A 466 1.42 -14.16 0.98
C ILE A 466 0.43 -14.79 1.96
N PHE A 467 0.07 -14.10 3.04
CA PHE A 467 -0.93 -14.58 4.00
C PHE A 467 -2.32 -14.77 3.36
N LYS A 468 -2.76 -13.85 2.49
CA LYS A 468 -4.02 -14.00 1.72
C LYS A 468 -3.96 -15.25 0.84
N CYS A 469 -2.86 -15.46 0.13
CA CYS A 469 -2.65 -16.64 -0.72
C CYS A 469 -2.59 -17.96 0.10
N ILE A 470 -2.04 -17.95 1.32
CA ILE A 470 -2.09 -19.09 2.24
C ILE A 470 -3.54 -19.48 2.56
N LYS A 471 -4.39 -18.51 2.94
CA LYS A 471 -5.82 -18.73 3.23
C LYS A 471 -6.54 -19.37 2.05
N GLU A 472 -6.35 -18.81 0.85
CA GLU A 472 -6.95 -19.32 -0.38
C GLU A 472 -6.47 -20.73 -0.74
N ALA A 473 -5.18 -21.03 -0.57
CA ALA A 473 -4.62 -22.35 -0.82
C ALA A 473 -5.19 -23.42 0.13
N VAL A 474 -5.38 -23.09 1.41
CA VAL A 474 -6.02 -23.98 2.39
C VAL A 474 -7.49 -24.22 2.03
N SER A 475 -8.24 -23.15 1.72
CA SER A 475 -9.64 -23.23 1.29
C SER A 475 -9.80 -24.14 0.07
N LEU A 476 -8.95 -23.96 -0.96
CA LEU A 476 -8.96 -24.80 -2.16
C LEU A 476 -8.65 -26.27 -1.84
N ASN A 477 -7.69 -26.52 -0.95
CA ASN A 477 -7.37 -27.88 -0.54
C ASN A 477 -8.54 -28.56 0.18
N ASN A 478 -9.23 -27.85 1.06
CA ASN A 478 -10.40 -28.39 1.75
C ASN A 478 -11.54 -28.72 0.76
N LYS A 479 -11.66 -27.99 -0.35
CA LYS A 479 -12.65 -28.25 -1.41
C LYS A 479 -12.29 -29.44 -2.32
N PHE A 480 -11.01 -29.57 -2.73
CA PHE A 480 -10.63 -30.51 -3.82
C PHE A 480 -9.55 -31.54 -3.48
N ALA A 481 -8.97 -31.53 -2.28
CA ALA A 481 -7.85 -32.38 -1.86
C ALA A 481 -6.66 -32.33 -2.85
N LEU A 482 -5.87 -31.27 -2.77
CA LEU A 482 -4.80 -30.98 -3.73
C LEU A 482 -3.65 -31.99 -3.64
N LYS A 483 -3.06 -32.31 -4.79
CA LYS A 483 -1.86 -33.16 -4.85
C LYS A 483 -0.68 -32.44 -4.20
N ASN A 484 0.17 -33.21 -3.52
CA ASN A 484 1.38 -32.73 -2.84
C ASN A 484 1.14 -31.73 -1.69
N PHE A 485 -0.11 -31.55 -1.25
CA PHE A 485 -0.42 -30.54 -0.24
C PHE A 485 0.16 -30.91 1.13
N VAL A 486 -0.15 -32.10 1.64
CA VAL A 486 0.35 -32.57 2.95
C VAL A 486 1.56 -33.49 2.83
N VAL A 487 1.61 -34.34 1.79
CA VAL A 487 2.72 -35.27 1.56
C VAL A 487 3.35 -34.94 0.22
N GLY A 488 4.64 -34.60 0.23
CA GLY A 488 5.35 -34.21 -0.98
C GLY A 488 5.65 -35.38 -1.92
N GLN A 489 5.97 -35.03 -3.16
CA GLN A 489 6.20 -35.99 -4.22
C GLN A 489 7.48 -36.81 -3.97
N LEU A 490 7.40 -38.13 -4.17
CA LEU A 490 8.59 -38.99 -4.19
C LEU A 490 9.39 -38.76 -5.48
N PRO A 491 10.71 -38.48 -5.37
CA PRO A 491 11.57 -38.36 -6.54
C PRO A 491 11.58 -39.63 -7.38
N SER A 492 11.63 -39.47 -8.70
CA SER A 492 11.83 -40.61 -9.60
C SER A 492 13.29 -41.10 -9.53
N PRO A 493 13.56 -42.41 -9.60
CA PRO A 493 14.93 -42.93 -9.62
C PRO A 493 15.77 -42.28 -10.73
N PRO A 494 17.05 -41.93 -10.49
CA PRO A 494 17.94 -42.46 -9.45
C PRO A 494 18.06 -41.61 -8.17
N ALA A 495 17.28 -40.53 -8.04
CA ALA A 495 17.31 -39.69 -6.85
C ALA A 495 16.89 -40.49 -5.60
N PRO A 496 17.47 -40.20 -4.42
CA PRO A 496 17.11 -40.89 -3.18
C PRO A 496 15.60 -40.77 -2.92
N PRO A 497 14.94 -41.80 -2.35
CA PRO A 497 13.49 -41.82 -2.15
C PRO A 497 13.07 -41.00 -0.92
N VAL A 498 13.61 -39.79 -0.80
CA VAL A 498 13.21 -38.80 0.22
C VAL A 498 12.12 -37.94 -0.42
N PRO A 499 10.89 -37.92 0.12
CA PRO A 499 9.85 -37.03 -0.37
C PRO A 499 10.34 -35.59 -0.43
N GLN A 500 10.02 -34.87 -1.50
CA GLN A 500 10.25 -33.43 -1.56
C GLN A 500 9.40 -32.72 -0.49
N ARG A 501 9.76 -31.49 -0.14
CA ARG A 501 8.97 -30.64 0.76
C ARG A 501 7.55 -30.50 0.19
N SER A 502 6.54 -30.78 1.00
CA SER A 502 5.13 -30.57 0.66
C SER A 502 4.74 -29.09 0.71
N ILE A 503 3.58 -28.74 0.15
CA ILE A 503 3.08 -27.36 0.15
C ILE A 503 2.91 -26.86 1.60
N ILE A 504 2.30 -27.68 2.46
CA ILE A 504 2.03 -27.31 3.85
C ILE A 504 3.32 -27.16 4.67
N GLU A 505 4.37 -27.93 4.36
CA GLU A 505 5.68 -27.77 5.03
C GLU A 505 6.37 -26.47 4.60
N GLY A 506 6.26 -26.07 3.34
CA GLY A 506 6.77 -24.78 2.85
C GLY A 506 6.07 -23.59 3.50
N ILE A 507 4.73 -23.59 3.48
CA ILE A 507 3.91 -22.60 4.20
C ILE A 507 4.24 -22.61 5.69
N GLY A 508 4.40 -23.79 6.29
CA GLY A 508 4.71 -23.94 7.70
C GLY A 508 6.04 -23.32 8.11
N LEU A 509 7.05 -23.34 7.23
CA LEU A 509 8.33 -22.66 7.49
C LEU A 509 8.15 -21.13 7.50
N PHE A 510 7.46 -20.58 6.50
CA PHE A 510 7.13 -19.15 6.44
C PHE A 510 6.36 -18.68 7.69
N VAL A 511 5.28 -19.39 8.05
CA VAL A 511 4.46 -19.06 9.25
C VAL A 511 5.25 -19.22 10.55
N THR A 512 6.18 -20.19 10.62
CA THR A 512 7.06 -20.34 11.79
C THR A 512 7.99 -19.15 11.94
N GLU A 513 8.56 -18.66 10.83
CA GLU A 513 9.47 -17.51 10.84
C GLU A 513 8.75 -16.20 11.14
N ALA A 514 7.50 -16.03 10.66
CA ALA A 514 6.66 -14.86 10.91
C ALA A 514 6.50 -14.52 12.40
N PHE A 515 6.51 -15.52 13.29
CA PHE A 515 6.44 -15.30 14.75
C PHE A 515 7.63 -14.50 15.32
N SER A 516 8.73 -14.41 14.59
CA SER A 516 9.94 -13.68 15.00
C SER A 516 10.04 -12.27 14.41
N GLN A 517 9.04 -11.82 13.65
CA GLN A 517 9.07 -10.58 12.88
C GLN A 517 8.28 -9.46 13.57
N TYR A 518 7.77 -8.50 12.77
CA TYR A 518 6.97 -7.36 13.24
C TYR A 518 5.56 -7.78 13.69
N PRO A 519 4.86 -6.95 14.49
CA PRO A 519 3.62 -7.36 15.16
C PRO A 519 2.52 -7.91 14.25
N SER A 520 2.19 -7.23 13.15
CA SER A 520 1.10 -7.67 12.27
C SER A 520 1.40 -9.00 11.55
N ALA A 521 2.68 -9.36 11.30
CA ALA A 521 3.06 -10.70 10.85
C ALA A 521 2.76 -11.77 11.92
N VAL A 522 2.98 -11.47 13.20
CA VAL A 522 2.67 -12.39 14.32
C VAL A 522 1.17 -12.65 14.40
N TRP A 523 0.34 -11.61 14.24
CA TRP A 523 -1.12 -11.74 14.21
C TRP A 523 -1.58 -12.64 13.06
N ARG A 524 -1.12 -12.36 11.83
CA ARG A 524 -1.45 -13.16 10.64
C ARG A 524 -0.94 -14.60 10.73
N ALA A 525 0.25 -14.80 11.29
CA ALA A 525 0.80 -16.13 11.55
C ALA A 525 -0.09 -16.94 12.50
N SER A 526 -0.57 -16.32 13.59
CA SER A 526 -1.46 -16.97 14.55
C SER A 526 -2.76 -17.44 13.90
N SER A 527 -3.40 -16.60 13.09
CA SER A 527 -4.58 -16.97 12.27
C SER A 527 -4.28 -18.19 11.38
N CYS A 528 -3.13 -18.20 10.70
CA CYS A 528 -2.72 -19.31 9.82
C CYS A 528 -2.50 -20.63 10.56
N VAL A 529 -1.95 -20.61 11.78
CA VAL A 529 -1.67 -21.83 12.55
C VAL A 529 -2.93 -22.67 12.74
N HIS A 530 -4.05 -22.03 13.10
CA HIS A 530 -5.31 -22.74 13.30
C HIS A 530 -5.75 -23.43 12.02
N MET A 531 -5.89 -22.68 10.92
CA MET A 531 -6.32 -23.20 9.63
C MET A 531 -5.45 -24.36 9.13
N LEU A 532 -4.11 -24.25 9.25
CA LEU A 532 -3.18 -25.27 8.77
C LEU A 532 -3.28 -26.59 9.54
N LEU A 533 -3.55 -26.54 10.85
CA LEU A 533 -3.72 -27.74 11.67
C LEU A 533 -5.05 -28.44 11.39
N HIS A 534 -6.08 -27.68 11.02
CA HIS A 534 -7.43 -28.17 10.71
C HIS A 534 -7.62 -28.72 9.29
N VAL A 535 -6.64 -28.55 8.38
CA VAL A 535 -6.65 -29.15 7.02
C VAL A 535 -7.01 -30.64 7.05
N THR A 536 -8.01 -31.11 6.32
CA THR A 536 -8.38 -32.55 6.36
C THR A 536 -7.20 -33.46 5.97
N SER A 537 -6.89 -34.46 6.79
CA SER A 537 -5.71 -35.33 6.59
C SER A 537 -5.98 -36.80 6.92
N TYR A 538 -5.40 -37.72 6.13
CA TYR A 538 -5.44 -39.16 6.40
C TYR A 538 -4.43 -39.57 7.49
N SER A 539 -4.58 -40.76 8.07
CA SER A 539 -3.76 -41.19 9.23
C SER A 539 -2.24 -41.20 8.99
N LEU A 540 -1.79 -41.35 7.74
CA LEU A 540 -0.37 -41.31 7.35
C LEU A 540 0.21 -39.89 7.29
N GLU A 541 -0.64 -38.88 7.30
CA GLU A 541 -0.29 -37.47 7.10
C GLU A 541 -0.21 -36.70 8.45
N GLN A 542 -0.50 -37.40 9.55
CA GLN A 542 -0.56 -36.84 10.90
C GLN A 542 0.82 -36.48 11.45
N ASP A 543 1.89 -37.13 10.96
CA ASP A 543 3.27 -36.82 11.37
C ASP A 543 3.73 -35.44 10.88
N VAL A 544 3.30 -35.00 9.69
CA VAL A 544 3.61 -33.67 9.14
C VAL A 544 2.95 -32.59 9.99
N LYS A 545 1.65 -32.72 10.26
CA LYS A 545 0.93 -31.81 11.15
C LYS A 545 1.52 -31.74 12.56
N LYS A 546 1.95 -32.88 13.08
CA LYS A 546 2.64 -32.94 14.38
C LYS A 546 3.94 -32.15 14.35
N SER A 547 4.74 -32.29 13.28
CA SER A 547 5.96 -31.51 13.09
C SER A 547 5.67 -30.01 13.01
N LEU A 548 4.63 -29.61 12.28
CA LEU A 548 4.19 -28.21 12.18
C LEU A 548 3.79 -27.64 13.54
N ALA A 549 2.89 -28.32 14.26
CA ALA A 549 2.47 -27.91 15.60
C ALA A 549 3.66 -27.73 16.55
N PHE A 550 4.69 -28.55 16.41
CA PHE A 550 5.90 -28.48 17.21
C PHE A 550 6.75 -27.25 16.85
N SER A 551 6.93 -26.97 15.56
CA SER A 551 7.62 -25.78 15.08
C SER A 551 6.91 -24.50 15.48
N PHE A 552 5.58 -24.41 15.26
CA PHE A 552 4.77 -23.26 15.64
C PHE A 552 4.81 -23.00 17.15
N SER A 553 4.59 -24.04 17.98
CA SER A 553 4.66 -23.91 19.43
C SER A 553 6.03 -23.41 19.89
N LYS A 554 7.10 -23.91 19.26
CA LYS A 554 8.46 -23.51 19.59
C LYS A 554 8.72 -22.03 19.25
N ALA A 555 8.32 -21.58 18.06
CA ALA A 555 8.51 -20.21 17.62
C ALA A 555 7.67 -19.22 18.45
N ALA A 556 6.35 -19.48 18.56
CA ALA A 556 5.45 -18.64 19.32
C ALA A 556 5.86 -18.53 20.81
N PHE A 557 6.23 -19.65 21.45
CA PHE A 557 6.67 -19.61 22.85
C PHE A 557 8.03 -18.93 23.02
N SER A 558 8.93 -19.06 22.04
CA SER A 558 10.23 -18.37 22.09
C SER A 558 10.04 -16.85 22.05
N ARG A 559 9.15 -16.36 21.17
CA ARG A 559 8.80 -14.94 21.08
C ARG A 559 8.08 -14.46 22.33
N PHE A 560 7.13 -15.22 22.85
CA PHE A 560 6.42 -14.90 24.09
C PHE A 560 7.40 -14.77 25.28
N ARG A 561 8.42 -15.64 25.34
CA ARG A 561 9.43 -15.58 26.41
C ARG A 561 10.24 -14.28 26.38
N GLU A 562 10.45 -13.68 25.21
CA GLU A 562 11.13 -12.40 25.06
C GLU A 562 10.27 -11.24 25.58
N THR A 563 8.95 -11.31 25.40
CA THR A 563 7.99 -10.25 25.76
C THR A 563 7.31 -10.47 27.12
N LYS A 564 7.60 -11.58 27.83
CA LYS A 564 6.91 -11.95 29.09
C LYS A 564 7.09 -10.97 30.26
N SER A 565 8.07 -10.07 30.21
CA SER A 565 8.36 -9.13 31.31
C SER A 565 7.32 -8.02 31.44
N LYS A 566 6.65 -7.67 30.32
CA LYS A 566 5.61 -6.65 30.25
C LYS A 566 4.48 -7.20 29.36
N PRO A 567 3.25 -7.38 29.90
CA PRO A 567 2.09 -7.70 29.08
C PRO A 567 1.93 -6.68 27.95
N CYS A 568 1.73 -7.16 26.73
CA CYS A 568 1.52 -6.33 25.53
C CYS A 568 0.57 -7.04 24.57
N SER A 569 0.09 -6.32 23.54
CA SER A 569 -0.85 -6.82 22.52
C SER A 569 -0.41 -8.14 21.88
N LEU A 570 0.90 -8.36 21.71
CA LEU A 570 1.46 -9.60 21.15
C LEU A 570 1.23 -10.88 21.97
N TRP A 571 0.92 -10.77 23.26
CA TRP A 571 0.66 -11.97 24.07
C TRP A 571 -0.51 -12.77 23.50
N LYS A 572 -1.57 -12.09 23.05
CA LYS A 572 -2.78 -12.71 22.51
C LYS A 572 -2.49 -13.63 21.31
N PRO A 573 -1.94 -13.16 20.17
CA PRO A 573 -1.68 -14.03 19.02
C PRO A 573 -0.67 -15.15 19.33
N LEU A 574 0.34 -14.90 20.16
CA LEU A 574 1.33 -15.91 20.52
C LEU A 574 0.73 -17.06 21.35
N LEU A 575 -0.08 -16.73 22.36
CA LEU A 575 -0.72 -17.70 23.23
C LEU A 575 -1.81 -18.49 22.50
N LEU A 576 -2.57 -17.86 21.60
CA LEU A 576 -3.58 -18.51 20.77
C LEU A 576 -2.97 -19.45 19.73
N GLY A 577 -1.82 -19.09 19.15
CA GLY A 577 -1.05 -19.98 18.26
C GLY A 577 -0.62 -21.29 18.96
N ILE A 578 -0.14 -21.18 20.21
CA ILE A 578 0.21 -22.35 21.04
C ILE A 578 -1.06 -23.15 21.40
N SER A 579 -2.16 -22.46 21.72
CA SER A 579 -3.46 -23.07 22.05
C SER A 579 -3.98 -23.97 20.92
N SER A 580 -3.95 -23.47 19.68
CA SER A 580 -4.29 -24.26 18.49
C SER A 580 -3.43 -25.52 18.34
N CYS A 581 -2.13 -25.42 18.61
CA CYS A 581 -1.22 -26.57 18.61
C CYS A 581 -1.53 -27.57 19.74
N TYR A 582 -1.84 -27.09 20.95
CA TYR A 582 -2.13 -27.90 22.12
C TYR A 582 -3.41 -28.73 21.98
N LEU A 583 -4.45 -28.14 21.36
CA LEU A 583 -5.70 -28.84 21.08
C LEU A 583 -5.49 -30.07 20.17
N HIS A 584 -4.50 -30.05 19.29
CA HIS A 584 -4.18 -31.19 18.43
C HIS A 584 -3.14 -32.15 19.04
N PHE A 585 -2.07 -31.64 19.66
CA PHE A 585 -0.92 -32.46 20.08
C PHE A 585 -0.42 -32.12 21.50
N PRO A 586 -1.23 -32.35 22.55
CA PRO A 586 -0.98 -31.83 23.90
C PRO A 586 0.35 -32.30 24.51
N ASP A 587 0.61 -33.62 24.51
CA ASP A 587 1.84 -34.20 25.10
C ASP A 587 3.12 -33.68 24.42
N GLY A 588 3.04 -33.43 23.12
CA GLY A 588 4.17 -32.96 22.34
C GLY A 588 4.47 -31.48 22.56
N VAL A 589 3.41 -30.66 22.61
CA VAL A 589 3.51 -29.23 22.92
C VAL A 589 4.05 -29.05 24.34
N GLU A 590 3.51 -29.75 25.34
CA GLU A 590 4.02 -29.73 26.72
C GLU A 590 5.53 -29.97 26.78
N LYS A 591 6.02 -31.02 26.12
CA LYS A 591 7.43 -31.36 26.08
C LYS A 591 8.30 -30.25 25.46
N ILE A 592 7.79 -29.56 24.45
CA ILE A 592 8.51 -28.45 23.79
C ILE A 592 8.60 -27.25 24.71
N LEU A 593 7.49 -26.87 25.35
CA LEU A 593 7.46 -25.77 26.31
C LEU A 593 8.46 -26.01 27.45
N GLU A 594 8.46 -27.21 28.02
CA GLU A 594 9.41 -27.62 29.07
C GLU A 594 10.87 -27.67 28.60
N THR A 595 11.12 -27.85 27.31
CA THR A 595 12.48 -27.82 26.75
C THR A 595 13.00 -26.39 26.62
N LEU A 596 12.11 -25.41 26.41
CA LEU A 596 12.48 -24.01 26.20
C LEU A 596 12.60 -23.23 27.50
N GLU A 597 11.80 -23.56 28.51
CA GLU A 597 11.82 -22.95 29.83
C GLU A 597 11.41 -23.97 30.90
N HIS A 598 12.06 -23.91 32.06
CA HIS A 598 11.68 -24.76 33.21
C HIS A 598 10.26 -24.38 33.67
N GLU A 599 9.36 -25.37 33.77
CA GLU A 599 7.92 -25.15 34.01
C GLU A 599 7.25 -24.35 32.89
N GLY A 600 7.77 -24.44 31.66
CA GLY A 600 7.26 -23.71 30.50
C GLY A 600 5.77 -23.94 30.25
N PHE A 601 5.25 -25.15 30.52
CA PHE A 601 3.80 -25.41 30.45
C PHE A 601 3.03 -24.56 31.46
N THR A 602 3.49 -24.50 32.71
CA THR A 602 2.86 -23.68 33.76
C THR A 602 2.92 -22.19 33.42
N VAL A 603 4.04 -21.73 32.87
CA VAL A 603 4.22 -20.32 32.45
C VAL A 603 3.21 -19.96 31.35
N TRP A 604 3.10 -20.78 30.31
CA TRP A 604 2.13 -20.59 29.23
C TRP A 604 0.69 -20.58 29.75
N VAL A 605 0.33 -21.57 30.58
CA VAL A 605 -1.02 -21.71 31.14
C VAL A 605 -1.41 -20.51 32.02
N SER A 606 -0.50 -20.02 32.87
CA SER A 606 -0.75 -18.84 33.70
C SER A 606 -0.93 -17.57 32.85
N ALA A 607 -0.18 -17.44 31.76
CA ALA A 607 -0.34 -16.32 30.83
C ALA A 607 -1.66 -16.39 30.05
N LEU A 608 -2.07 -17.59 29.62
CA LEU A 608 -3.35 -17.84 28.96
C LEU A 608 -4.55 -17.52 29.88
N ALA A 609 -4.44 -17.85 31.18
CA ALA A 609 -5.43 -17.44 32.18
C ALA A 609 -5.46 -15.91 32.34
N PHE A 610 -4.28 -15.26 32.37
CA PHE A 610 -4.17 -13.82 32.58
C PHE A 610 -4.83 -12.98 31.46
N ILE A 611 -4.68 -13.36 30.18
CA ILE A 611 -5.24 -12.60 29.05
C ILE A 611 -6.78 -12.59 29.01
N LEU A 612 -7.44 -13.47 29.77
CA LEU A 612 -8.90 -13.47 29.92
C LEU A 612 -9.39 -12.58 31.06
N THR A 613 -8.50 -12.10 31.94
CA THR A 613 -8.90 -11.25 33.05
C THR A 613 -9.07 -9.80 32.61
N ASP A 614 -9.91 -9.04 33.30
CA ASP A 614 -10.10 -7.60 33.04
C ASP A 614 -8.83 -6.75 33.30
N LYS A 615 -7.75 -7.37 33.79
CA LYS A 615 -6.46 -6.71 34.04
C LYS A 615 -5.58 -6.63 32.80
N PHE A 616 -5.93 -7.35 31.73
CA PHE A 616 -5.23 -7.26 30.47
C PHE A 616 -5.91 -6.20 29.60
N GLU A 617 -5.16 -5.19 29.18
CA GLU A 617 -5.67 -4.03 28.45
C GLU A 617 -6.29 -4.43 27.10
N HIS A 618 -5.67 -5.38 26.38
CA HIS A 618 -6.10 -5.83 25.05
C HIS A 618 -7.02 -7.06 25.15
N LYS A 619 -8.31 -6.83 25.39
CA LYS A 619 -9.28 -7.92 25.62
C LYS A 619 -9.44 -8.86 24.41
N MET A 620 -9.95 -10.06 24.67
CA MET A 620 -10.43 -10.94 23.58
C MET A 620 -11.61 -10.25 22.92
N SER A 621 -11.57 -10.12 21.59
CA SER A 621 -12.49 -9.28 20.83
C SER A 621 -13.50 -10.12 20.05
N THR A 622 -13.14 -11.34 19.62
CA THR A 622 -14.02 -12.18 18.81
C THR A 622 -14.50 -13.45 19.52
N GLU A 623 -15.70 -13.94 19.15
CA GLU A 623 -16.27 -15.19 19.68
C GLU A 623 -15.32 -16.39 19.45
N SER A 624 -14.63 -16.41 18.30
CA SER A 624 -13.69 -17.47 17.93
C SER A 624 -12.48 -17.56 18.87
N GLU A 625 -11.96 -16.41 19.32
CA GLU A 625 -10.84 -16.34 20.28
C GLU A 625 -11.26 -16.85 21.66
N ILE A 626 -12.46 -16.48 22.10
CA ILE A 626 -13.04 -16.93 23.37
C ILE A 626 -13.28 -18.44 23.33
N LYS A 627 -13.87 -18.97 22.24
CA LYS A 627 -14.08 -20.40 22.02
C LYS A 627 -12.77 -21.18 22.04
N LEU A 628 -11.75 -20.74 21.30
CA LEU A 628 -10.44 -21.38 21.24
C LEU A 628 -9.77 -21.43 22.62
N THR A 629 -9.79 -20.30 23.35
CA THR A 629 -9.21 -20.19 24.67
C THR A 629 -9.94 -21.06 25.68
N GLY A 630 -11.27 -20.99 25.71
CA GLY A 630 -12.12 -21.79 26.60
C GLY A 630 -11.91 -23.30 26.41
N MET A 631 -11.87 -23.77 25.17
CA MET A 631 -11.61 -25.18 24.86
C MET A 631 -10.21 -25.64 25.27
N THR A 632 -9.23 -24.76 25.11
CA THR A 632 -7.86 -25.01 25.56
C THR A 632 -7.80 -25.13 27.08
N LEU A 633 -8.47 -24.23 27.81
CA LEU A 633 -8.56 -24.28 29.27
C LEU A 633 -9.27 -25.53 29.78
N VAL A 634 -10.37 -25.98 29.14
CA VAL A 634 -11.03 -27.25 29.48
C VAL A 634 -10.01 -28.40 29.42
N LYS A 635 -9.27 -28.50 28.32
CA LYS A 635 -8.28 -29.56 28.11
C LYS A 635 -7.11 -29.48 29.09
N VAL A 636 -6.63 -28.28 29.40
CA VAL A 636 -5.58 -28.04 30.41
C VAL A 636 -6.05 -28.46 31.80
N ILE A 637 -7.28 -28.12 32.19
CA ILE A 637 -7.85 -28.49 33.49
C ILE A 637 -7.97 -30.01 33.60
N GLU A 638 -8.50 -30.70 32.58
CA GLU A 638 -8.55 -32.16 32.56
C GLU A 638 -7.16 -32.79 32.71
N ARG A 639 -6.15 -32.21 32.05
CA ARG A 639 -4.77 -32.67 32.14
C ARG A 639 -4.19 -32.48 33.54
N LEU A 640 -4.33 -31.29 34.14
CA LEU A 640 -3.87 -30.99 35.50
C LEU A 640 -4.52 -31.89 36.56
N LEU A 641 -5.82 -32.19 36.39
CA LEU A 641 -6.55 -33.10 37.27
C LEU A 641 -6.05 -34.55 37.14
N THR A 642 -5.75 -34.98 35.92
CA THR A 642 -5.23 -36.34 35.64
C THR A 642 -3.82 -36.54 36.19
N GLU A 643 -2.98 -35.51 36.18
CA GLU A 643 -1.62 -35.52 36.75
C GLU A 643 -1.60 -35.46 38.29
N GLY A 644 -2.75 -35.31 38.95
CA GLY A 644 -2.83 -35.25 40.41
C GLY A 644 -2.42 -33.90 41.01
N LYS A 645 -2.32 -32.83 40.21
CA LYS A 645 -2.03 -31.45 40.66
C LYS A 645 -3.28 -30.76 41.24
N GLN A 646 -4.00 -31.44 42.14
CA GLN A 646 -5.33 -31.06 42.63
C GLN A 646 -5.38 -29.76 43.47
N ARG A 647 -4.23 -29.15 43.79
CA ARG A 647 -4.11 -27.93 44.59
C ARG A 647 -3.09 -26.92 44.04
N SER A 648 -2.77 -26.98 42.74
CA SER A 648 -1.91 -25.95 42.14
C SER A 648 -2.70 -24.63 42.01
N THR A 649 -2.02 -23.50 42.20
CA THR A 649 -2.57 -22.17 41.93
C THR A 649 -3.03 -22.07 40.47
N SER A 650 -2.27 -22.63 39.54
CA SER A 650 -2.61 -22.66 38.12
C SER A 650 -3.93 -23.36 37.81
N LEU A 651 -4.32 -24.40 38.57
CA LEU A 651 -5.63 -25.06 38.38
C LEU A 651 -6.80 -24.13 38.74
N HIS A 652 -6.63 -23.35 39.82
CA HIS A 652 -7.63 -22.38 40.28
C HIS A 652 -7.72 -21.20 39.32
N ASP A 653 -6.59 -20.66 38.87
CA ASP A 653 -6.54 -19.56 37.90
C ASP A 653 -7.18 -19.97 36.57
N CYS A 654 -6.89 -21.18 36.07
CA CYS A 654 -7.51 -21.73 34.85
C CYS A 654 -9.03 -21.90 35.00
N PHE A 655 -9.49 -22.45 36.12
CA PHE A 655 -10.92 -22.69 36.31
C PHE A 655 -11.70 -21.38 36.45
N THR A 656 -11.13 -20.38 37.12
CA THR A 656 -11.71 -19.03 37.22
C THR A 656 -11.80 -18.39 35.84
N SER A 657 -10.70 -18.43 35.07
CA SER A 657 -10.65 -17.87 33.70
C SER A 657 -11.60 -18.58 32.74
N LEU A 658 -11.79 -19.91 32.89
CA LEU A 658 -12.74 -20.67 32.09
C LEU A 658 -14.19 -20.24 32.35
N ILE A 659 -14.53 -19.95 33.61
CA ILE A 659 -15.85 -19.43 33.98
C ILE A 659 -16.07 -18.06 33.35
N GLU A 660 -15.07 -17.16 33.42
CA GLU A 660 -15.13 -15.83 32.78
C GLU A 660 -15.32 -15.95 31.26
N ALA A 661 -14.54 -16.80 30.58
CA ALA A 661 -14.68 -17.03 29.15
C ALA A 661 -16.06 -17.59 28.77
N SER A 662 -16.63 -18.48 29.59
CA SER A 662 -17.94 -19.07 29.34
C SER A 662 -19.08 -18.07 29.50
N ILE A 663 -18.94 -17.11 30.43
CA ILE A 663 -19.92 -16.03 30.60
C ILE A 663 -19.88 -15.11 29.38
N ARG A 664 -18.68 -14.63 29.00
CA ARG A 664 -18.53 -13.74 27.83
C ARG A 664 -19.03 -14.37 26.53
N ALA A 665 -18.74 -15.66 26.31
CA ALA A 665 -19.27 -16.40 25.16
C ALA A 665 -20.80 -16.47 25.17
N LYS A 666 -21.44 -16.51 26.34
CA LYS A 666 -22.90 -16.54 26.45
C LYS A 666 -23.53 -15.15 26.30
N GLU A 667 -22.84 -14.10 26.76
CA GLU A 667 -23.25 -12.70 26.56
C GLU A 667 -23.27 -12.37 25.06
N MET A 668 -22.21 -12.67 24.31
CA MET A 668 -22.15 -12.45 22.86
C MET A 668 -23.24 -13.20 22.08
N GLN A 669 -23.55 -14.45 22.46
CA GLN A 669 -24.64 -15.21 21.82
C GLN A 669 -26.02 -14.60 22.04
N VAL A 670 -26.25 -13.93 23.18
CA VAL A 670 -27.54 -13.28 23.47
C VAL A 670 -27.64 -11.96 22.70
N GLU A 671 -26.54 -11.22 22.57
CA GLU A 671 -26.47 -10.01 21.74
C GLU A 671 -26.77 -10.32 20.26
N GLU A 672 -26.18 -11.39 19.69
CA GLU A 672 -26.49 -11.84 18.32
C GLU A 672 -27.97 -12.28 18.16
N GLU A 673 -28.55 -12.99 19.15
CA GLU A 673 -29.95 -13.43 19.12
C GLU A 673 -30.95 -12.24 19.25
N GLU A 674 -30.58 -11.17 19.95
CA GLU A 674 -31.40 -9.95 20.10
C GLU A 674 -31.35 -9.06 18.85
N GLU A 675 -30.20 -8.96 18.17
CA GLU A 675 -30.07 -8.25 16.89
C GLU A 675 -30.85 -8.93 15.74
N ASP A 676 -30.88 -10.26 15.70
CA ASP A 676 -31.65 -11.03 14.70
C ASP A 676 -33.19 -10.93 14.91
N GLU A 677 -33.67 -10.65 16.13
CA GLU A 677 -35.11 -10.44 16.41
C GLU A 677 -35.59 -9.01 16.09
N GLU A 678 -34.69 -8.03 15.93
CA GLU A 678 -35.04 -6.65 15.58
C GLU A 678 -35.19 -6.42 14.05
N ASP A 679 -34.82 -7.38 13.20
CA ASP A 679 -34.92 -7.25 11.72
C ASP A 679 -36.25 -7.79 11.12
N GLU A 680 -37.22 -8.21 11.95
CA GLU A 680 -38.60 -8.55 11.51
C GLU A 680 -39.65 -7.47 11.83
N GLY A 681 -39.32 -6.19 11.59
CA GLY A 681 -40.24 -5.06 11.79
C GLY A 681 -40.23 -4.02 10.66
N GLU A 682 -41.01 -4.26 9.61
CA GLU A 682 -41.35 -3.23 8.61
C GLU A 682 -42.11 -2.02 9.22
N ASP A 683 -41.85 -0.87 8.60
CA ASP A 683 -42.67 0.34 8.44
C ASP A 683 -42.55 1.52 9.42
N ASP A 684 -42.06 2.62 8.82
CA ASP A 684 -42.54 4.01 8.89
C ASP A 684 -42.77 4.65 10.26
N ASN A 685 -42.01 5.72 10.54
CA ASN A 685 -42.60 7.08 10.59
C ASN A 685 -41.50 8.14 10.72
N ASP A 686 -41.44 9.02 9.71
CA ASP A 686 -41.02 10.40 9.89
C ASP A 686 -41.87 11.04 11.00
N GLU A 687 -41.25 11.60 12.05
CA GLU A 687 -41.79 12.81 12.69
C GLU A 687 -40.68 13.58 13.40
N ASP A 688 -40.47 14.81 12.93
CA ASP A 688 -39.61 15.84 13.50
C ASP A 688 -39.89 16.05 15.00
N SER A 689 -38.83 16.06 15.81
CA SER A 689 -38.82 16.83 17.06
C SER A 689 -37.45 17.44 17.27
N GLU A 690 -37.33 18.72 16.90
CA GLU A 690 -36.37 19.64 17.49
C GLU A 690 -36.62 19.70 19.00
N ASP A 691 -35.64 19.32 19.81
CA ASP A 691 -35.45 19.93 21.13
C ASP A 691 -33.95 19.94 21.45
N ASP A 692 -33.46 21.16 21.61
CA ASP A 692 -32.13 21.53 22.09
C ASP A 692 -31.90 20.95 23.49
N ASP A 693 -30.80 20.23 23.69
CA ASP A 693 -30.10 20.17 24.98
C ASP A 693 -28.59 20.15 24.72
N GLU A 694 -28.00 21.35 24.77
CA GLU A 694 -26.56 21.59 24.90
C GLU A 694 -26.07 21.10 26.28
N GLU A 695 -25.37 19.96 26.32
CA GLU A 695 -24.42 19.64 27.40
C GLU A 695 -23.17 18.96 26.81
N ASP A 696 -22.42 19.68 25.97
CA ASP A 696 -21.00 19.38 25.75
C ASP A 696 -20.21 19.92 26.94
N SER A 697 -20.01 19.07 27.95
CA SER A 697 -18.90 19.27 28.88
C SER A 697 -17.63 18.77 28.20
N GLU A 698 -16.97 19.65 27.44
CA GLU A 698 -15.58 19.48 27.06
C GLU A 698 -14.76 19.31 28.35
N ASP A 699 -14.35 18.07 28.64
CA ASP A 699 -13.31 17.82 29.64
C ASP A 699 -12.04 18.40 29.02
N ASP A 700 -11.52 19.47 29.63
CA ASP A 700 -10.30 20.15 29.20
C ASP A 700 -9.12 19.16 29.26
N GLU A 701 -8.92 18.36 28.20
CA GLU A 701 -7.66 17.68 27.95
C GLU A 701 -6.59 18.76 27.80
N ILE A 702 -5.78 18.89 28.84
CA ILE A 702 -4.65 19.80 28.87
C ILE A 702 -3.72 19.40 27.72
N GLU A 703 -3.72 20.18 26.63
CA GLU A 703 -2.78 20.03 25.52
C GLU A 703 -1.36 19.88 26.07
N GLU A 704 -0.73 18.73 25.80
CA GLU A 704 0.64 18.40 26.19
C GLU A 704 1.55 19.54 25.72
N THR A 705 2.29 20.15 26.64
CA THR A 705 3.18 21.25 26.28
C THR A 705 4.37 20.71 25.47
N GLU A 706 4.93 21.53 24.57
CA GLU A 706 6.11 21.15 23.75
C GLU A 706 7.27 20.60 24.61
N GLU A 707 7.42 21.09 25.85
CA GLU A 707 8.44 20.62 26.79
C GLU A 707 8.14 19.22 27.35
N GLU A 708 6.87 18.90 27.61
CA GLU A 708 6.41 17.57 28.05
C GLU A 708 6.52 16.54 26.92
N PHE A 709 6.14 16.93 25.69
CA PHE A 709 6.32 16.13 24.48
C PHE A 709 7.81 15.81 24.23
N LEU A 710 8.68 16.82 24.33
CA LEU A 710 10.13 16.64 24.17
C LEU A 710 10.74 15.79 25.29
N GLU A 711 10.25 15.91 26.53
CA GLU A 711 10.70 15.07 27.64
C GLU A 711 10.25 13.61 27.47
N ARG A 712 9.05 13.36 26.94
CA ARG A 712 8.57 12.03 26.54
C ARG A 712 9.44 11.45 25.43
N CYS A 713 9.73 12.20 24.38
CA CYS A 713 10.62 11.80 23.30
C CYS A 713 12.05 11.50 23.81
N ALA A 714 12.58 12.31 24.73
CA ALA A 714 13.89 12.08 25.33
C ALA A 714 13.93 10.81 26.20
N LYS A 715 12.84 10.49 26.91
CA LYS A 715 12.69 9.23 27.67
C LYS A 715 12.61 8.01 26.75
N VAL A 716 11.90 8.12 25.63
CA VAL A 716 11.83 7.07 24.60
C VAL A 716 13.20 6.88 23.94
N ALA A 717 13.91 7.96 23.59
CA ALA A 717 15.25 7.90 23.00
C ALA A 717 16.30 7.27 23.93
N THR A 718 16.25 7.58 25.23
CA THR A 718 17.14 6.95 26.24
C THR A 718 16.79 5.49 26.52
N ALA A 719 15.53 5.09 26.33
CA ALA A 719 15.13 3.69 26.39
C ALA A 719 15.56 2.90 25.13
N LEU A 720 15.59 3.55 23.96
CA LEU A 720 16.13 3.01 22.71
C LEU A 720 17.64 2.74 22.81
N GLU A 721 18.41 3.66 23.38
CA GLU A 721 19.87 3.55 23.55
C GLU A 721 20.28 2.41 24.49
N ASN A 722 19.41 2.03 25.43
CA ASN A 722 19.62 0.92 26.37
C ASN A 722 19.13 -0.45 25.83
N GLY A 723 18.69 -0.53 24.56
CA GLY A 723 18.33 -1.77 23.89
C GLY A 723 17.14 -2.52 24.52
N THR A 724 16.23 -1.80 25.19
CA THR A 724 15.13 -2.41 25.97
C THR A 724 13.75 -2.28 25.31
N ILE A 725 13.66 -1.76 24.09
CA ILE A 725 12.40 -1.58 23.36
C ILE A 725 12.51 -2.25 21.99
N VAL A 726 11.61 -3.22 21.74
CA VAL A 726 11.17 -3.60 20.40
C VAL A 726 10.37 -2.42 19.89
N GLU A 727 10.69 -1.91 18.71
CA GLU A 727 9.99 -0.83 18.01
C GLU A 727 8.45 -1.02 18.11
N GLU A 728 7.84 -0.34 19.09
CA GLU A 728 6.39 -0.17 19.17
C GLU A 728 6.09 0.98 18.20
N GLY A 729 5.93 0.65 16.91
CA GLY A 729 5.28 1.56 15.95
C GLY A 729 3.86 1.85 16.42
N ASP A 730 3.35 3.05 16.11
CA ASP A 730 2.06 3.61 16.55
C ASP A 730 1.03 2.53 16.90
N LEU A 731 0.91 2.24 18.20
CA LEU A 731 0.10 1.15 18.75
C LEU A 731 -1.39 1.51 18.83
N GLU A 732 -1.80 2.71 18.43
CA GLU A 732 -3.18 3.17 18.57
C GLU A 732 -4.13 2.59 17.51
N ASP A 733 -3.61 2.02 16.40
CA ASP A 733 -4.44 1.50 15.29
C ASP A 733 -4.32 -0.02 15.00
N GLN A 734 -3.70 -0.84 15.88
CA GLN A 734 -3.46 -2.27 15.60
C GLN A 734 -4.14 -3.27 16.56
N GLU A 735 -5.32 -2.96 17.11
CA GLU A 735 -6.21 -4.04 17.60
C GLU A 735 -6.84 -4.76 16.41
N GLN A 736 -6.05 -5.62 15.74
CA GLN A 736 -6.52 -6.50 14.67
C GLN A 736 -7.15 -7.76 15.26
N ASP A 737 -8.38 -8.06 14.87
CA ASP A 737 -9.04 -9.31 15.20
C ASP A 737 -8.34 -10.51 14.55
N ILE A 738 -8.13 -11.59 15.32
CA ILE A 738 -7.63 -12.85 14.73
C ILE A 738 -8.82 -13.58 14.14
N ASP A 739 -8.93 -13.54 12.82
CA ASP A 739 -9.80 -14.45 12.08
C ASP A 739 -9.28 -15.89 12.21
N LEU A 740 -9.84 -16.65 13.16
CA LEU A 740 -9.56 -18.07 13.37
C LEU A 740 -10.46 -18.98 12.51
N GLY A 741 -11.31 -18.42 11.64
CA GLY A 741 -12.32 -19.15 10.88
C GLY A 741 -13.49 -19.68 11.74
N THR A 742 -14.42 -20.40 11.10
CA THR A 742 -15.63 -20.93 11.75
C THR A 742 -15.31 -22.08 12.72
N MET A 743 -15.39 -21.82 14.03
CA MET A 743 -15.32 -22.84 15.09
C MET A 743 -16.68 -23.52 15.37
N GLU A 744 -17.61 -23.53 14.41
CA GLU A 744 -19.00 -24.02 14.56
C GLU A 744 -19.11 -25.47 15.05
N GLU A 745 -18.12 -26.32 14.75
CA GLU A 745 -18.10 -27.72 15.21
C GLU A 745 -17.79 -27.86 16.71
N VAL A 746 -17.36 -26.78 17.37
CA VAL A 746 -16.82 -26.80 18.73
C VAL A 746 -17.80 -26.19 19.73
N ASP A 747 -18.55 -27.07 20.41
CA ASP A 747 -19.47 -26.68 21.48
C ASP A 747 -18.71 -26.47 22.81
N LEU A 748 -18.35 -25.21 23.07
CA LEU A 748 -17.72 -24.80 24.32
C LEU A 748 -18.64 -25.07 25.52
N GLN A 749 -19.93 -24.76 25.40
CA GLN A 749 -20.90 -24.90 26.49
C GLN A 749 -20.99 -26.36 26.96
N SER A 750 -21.24 -27.30 26.05
CA SER A 750 -21.29 -28.73 26.35
C SER A 750 -19.99 -29.24 26.96
N SER A 751 -18.85 -28.77 26.45
CA SER A 751 -17.52 -29.14 26.97
C SER A 751 -17.31 -28.68 28.42
N VAL A 752 -17.71 -27.44 28.73
CA VAL A 752 -17.63 -26.87 30.09
C VAL A 752 -18.58 -27.57 31.05
N LEU A 753 -19.83 -27.81 30.62
CA LEU A 753 -20.82 -28.53 31.42
C LEU A 753 -20.36 -29.94 31.78
N SER A 754 -19.81 -30.68 30.79
CA SER A 754 -19.23 -32.02 30.98
C SER A 754 -18.09 -32.01 32.00
N LEU A 755 -17.17 -31.04 31.91
CA LEU A 755 -16.05 -30.87 32.83
C LEU A 755 -16.55 -30.67 34.27
N ILE A 756 -17.49 -29.74 34.48
CA ILE A 756 -18.04 -29.42 35.80
C ILE A 756 -18.79 -30.64 36.37
N GLN A 757 -19.64 -31.30 35.58
CA GLN A 757 -20.34 -32.51 36.04
C GLN A 757 -19.37 -33.57 36.53
N ARG A 758 -18.28 -33.81 35.80
CA ARG A 758 -17.29 -34.85 36.10
C ARG A 758 -16.37 -34.52 37.27
N TYR A 759 -16.02 -33.25 37.47
CA TYR A 759 -14.95 -32.84 38.40
C TYR A 759 -15.34 -31.79 39.45
N HIS A 760 -16.61 -31.36 39.54
CA HIS A 760 -17.07 -30.34 40.50
C HIS A 760 -16.60 -30.62 41.93
N GLY A 761 -16.64 -31.86 42.42
CA GLY A 761 -16.22 -32.19 43.79
C GLY A 761 -14.77 -31.79 44.12
N ILE A 762 -13.88 -31.70 43.12
CA ILE A 762 -12.48 -31.30 43.28
C ILE A 762 -12.29 -29.82 42.95
N LEU A 763 -12.97 -29.33 41.90
CA LEU A 763 -12.88 -27.93 41.45
C LEU A 763 -13.54 -26.95 42.45
N VAL A 764 -14.57 -27.41 43.16
CA VAL A 764 -15.41 -26.63 44.08
C VAL A 764 -14.94 -26.80 45.54
N GLN A 765 -14.32 -27.93 45.92
CA GLN A 765 -13.78 -28.13 47.27
C GLN A 765 -12.38 -27.52 47.42
N GLY A 766 -12.31 -26.38 48.11
CA GLY A 766 -11.05 -25.80 48.59
C GLY A 766 -10.48 -24.64 47.78
N GLN A 767 -11.27 -24.07 46.86
CA GLN A 767 -10.88 -22.90 46.06
C GLN A 767 -11.77 -21.69 46.34
N SER A 768 -11.18 -20.49 46.44
CA SER A 768 -11.91 -19.22 46.63
C SER A 768 -12.24 -18.59 45.27
N ILE A 769 -13.30 -19.08 44.62
CA ILE A 769 -13.81 -18.44 43.40
C ILE A 769 -14.61 -17.18 43.82
N PRO A 770 -14.47 -16.05 43.12
CA PRO A 770 -15.21 -14.85 43.46
C PRO A 770 -16.75 -15.08 43.46
N PRO A 771 -17.48 -14.69 44.53
CA PRO A 771 -18.91 -14.97 44.64
C PRO A 771 -19.77 -14.33 43.54
N HIS A 772 -19.35 -13.15 43.04
CA HIS A 772 -20.02 -12.46 41.93
C HIS A 772 -19.93 -13.28 40.64
N LEU A 773 -18.75 -13.84 40.35
CA LEU A 773 -18.51 -14.66 39.17
C LEU A 773 -19.35 -15.95 39.19
N ILE A 774 -19.47 -16.60 40.35
CA ILE A 774 -20.37 -17.76 40.52
C ILE A 774 -21.83 -17.36 40.27
N SER A 775 -22.25 -16.19 40.74
CA SER A 775 -23.61 -15.71 40.53
C SER A 775 -23.90 -15.46 39.05
N SER A 776 -23.01 -14.78 38.34
CA SER A 776 -23.12 -14.52 36.89
C SER A 776 -23.11 -15.84 36.10
N PHE A 777 -22.21 -16.77 36.43
CA PHE A 777 -22.14 -18.07 35.76
C PHE A 777 -23.41 -18.91 35.96
N ILE A 778 -23.99 -18.94 37.16
CA ILE A 778 -25.26 -19.65 37.40
C ILE A 778 -26.42 -18.96 36.69
N SER A 779 -26.37 -17.64 36.50
CA SER A 779 -27.36 -16.91 35.71
C SER A 779 -27.29 -17.33 34.23
N ALA A 780 -26.08 -17.37 33.66
CA ALA A 780 -25.85 -17.81 32.29
C ALA A 780 -26.13 -19.31 32.09
N PHE A 781 -25.82 -20.15 33.09
CA PHE A 781 -25.97 -21.62 33.04
C PHE A 781 -26.70 -22.17 34.28
N PRO A 782 -28.05 -22.09 34.34
CA PRO A 782 -28.84 -22.50 35.50
C PRO A 782 -28.69 -23.97 35.89
N GLU A 783 -28.36 -24.83 34.91
CA GLU A 783 -28.17 -26.27 35.06
C GLU A 783 -27.01 -26.62 36.02
N CYS A 784 -26.02 -25.73 36.14
CA CYS A 784 -24.87 -25.89 37.02
C CYS A 784 -25.15 -25.59 38.49
N ASN A 785 -26.33 -25.07 38.84
CA ASN A 785 -26.64 -24.58 40.19
C ASN A 785 -26.40 -25.64 41.28
N MET A 786 -26.75 -26.92 41.04
CA MET A 786 -26.53 -27.99 42.02
C MET A 786 -25.05 -28.26 42.32
N CYS A 787 -24.15 -28.04 41.35
CA CYS A 787 -22.72 -28.27 41.50
C CYS A 787 -22.03 -27.24 42.41
N PHE A 788 -22.62 -26.06 42.58
CA PHE A 788 -22.05 -24.94 43.36
C PHE A 788 -22.75 -24.68 44.70
N GLN A 789 -23.77 -25.48 45.08
CA GLN A 789 -24.51 -25.31 46.33
C GLN A 789 -23.64 -25.42 47.61
N GLN A 790 -22.48 -26.09 47.54
CA GLN A 790 -21.57 -26.24 48.69
C GLN A 790 -20.72 -24.99 48.99
N ILE A 791 -20.64 -24.02 48.06
CA ILE A 791 -19.84 -22.78 48.24
C ILE A 791 -20.67 -21.62 48.82
N ARG A 792 -22.01 -21.70 48.76
CA ARG A 792 -22.92 -20.63 49.26
C ARG A 792 -23.07 -20.55 50.79
N HIS A 793 -22.31 -21.35 51.56
CA HIS A 793 -22.40 -21.41 53.03
C HIS A 793 -21.10 -21.04 53.75
#